data_AF-A0A534XJZ5-F1
#
_entry.id   AF-A0A534XJZ5-F1
#
_cell.length_a   1.000
_cell.length_b   1.000
_cell.length_c   1.000
_cell.angle_alpha   90.00
_cell.angle_beta   90.00
_cell.angle_gamma   90.00
#
_symmetry.space_group_name_H-M   'P 1'
#
loop_
_entity.id
_entity.type
_entity.pdbx_description
1 polymer ?
#
loop_
_entity_poly.entity_id
_entity_poly.type
_entity_poly.pdbx_seq_one_letter_code
_entity_poly.pdbx_strand_id
1 'polypeptide(L)'
;MIAAGDLLAASPRIAQGLALVVLIGAVALLVRSLFAASRPAPDARATIGRRHELALLGLVLTGAVAMRLAWCRSDLTAPFWFPEAETLHVAKLLQSGTAWSAWRRSWGNFQVGWLHDSPLMLPVALAFQRVLGPSFHLPLVIGAFYGTAGVLLAWAAGRAAHSPPVGLLFAAFVAASPLELVWSRLGGLYIACVPQVLLTIWLGLQAGRRGSLVLAVLSGLVAWSSLYYYYAARVAIPLVLVAVAQGLQRTRTSFLKAVALVACPALTMAAVFLLCRMEAVLPTVWPSYTGYIGNRGEHSLAEVLQTMRGSVDELDRQLRYALEQYFLYDRAGAGYFHGQWLQRGGGRALGWGIDHGGLCLAPAAALGGLGLLSALRRPTRSFLWLLLTAAGLALPVLSFTTARRLLVLDLGWCALASLGAFTVLRSRLCDALPPRVVGGLAVFAFALLGAWSFTCVTLLNATLPKGGGEPIPFGESGFGDGLTCLRCFEAGHEWRREFAAGAFVVLSENDLERENRTSPGGLPLYGKLAALVAGQPDRFLDLYAAMADFDVEPPSVGPLYDGTRMNFDAWVVERIEKAQPSRILWHFERPTQWERWLAGRLARAGGTLRTFTTPLSATPAIEVATPWAARDGAFAVLRELAAPLTGDPAACFELRKVATTHAESLPLALAGVPEERPAAAPDWAIGSWHVLQYRGRTMPATEPAGLAVERDAGMGGVRIHLLGRWGEYGIYEAPSGATRAASVPVSARQGLGCAVRVGERWWIVDPTTGRLLPTDPGAGWVPAGAWTGIGRTPDGDVLLASAEQALVVLDVARHAERARFSALVGPSRRVTTGECTPVLAGDGWYATFNNLTSALSVYDTAGRPLGTARLDRVLGLGANTITAVGAAGNRVGVGYATNVDTLELEVHPGCTVPASPSP
;
A
#
# COMPACT_ATOMS: atom_id res chain seq x y z
N MET A 1 32.09 -15.11 -4.44
CA MET A 1 30.62 -15.06 -4.59
C MET A 1 30.34 -14.26 -5.84
N ILE A 2 29.54 -14.79 -6.77
CA ILE A 2 29.10 -14.04 -7.96
C ILE A 2 28.07 -13.01 -7.50
N ALA A 3 28.18 -11.74 -7.90
CA ALA A 3 27.22 -10.73 -7.50
C ALA A 3 25.85 -11.03 -8.13
N ALA A 4 24.75 -10.69 -7.44
CA ALA A 4 23.39 -10.94 -7.94
C ALA A 4 23.15 -10.31 -9.33
N GLY A 5 23.72 -9.12 -9.57
CA GLY A 5 23.67 -8.44 -10.87
C GLY A 5 24.33 -9.25 -12.00
N ASP A 6 25.47 -9.90 -11.74
CA ASP A 6 26.19 -10.70 -12.74
C ASP A 6 25.39 -11.95 -13.13
N LEU A 7 24.75 -12.59 -12.14
CA LEU A 7 23.84 -13.73 -12.36
C LEU A 7 22.60 -13.32 -13.14
N LEU A 8 22.02 -12.15 -12.86
CA LEU A 8 20.87 -11.63 -13.60
C LEU A 8 21.26 -11.35 -15.06
N ALA A 9 22.41 -10.72 -15.30
CA ALA A 9 22.95 -10.46 -16.63
C ALA A 9 23.29 -11.75 -17.42
N ALA A 10 23.70 -12.82 -16.73
CA ALA A 10 23.97 -14.12 -17.33
C ALA A 10 22.69 -14.97 -17.54
N SER A 11 21.58 -14.64 -16.85
CA SER A 11 20.35 -15.43 -16.85
C SER A 11 19.73 -15.70 -18.23
N PRO A 12 19.80 -14.78 -19.23
CA PRO A 12 19.31 -15.07 -20.57
C PRO A 12 20.06 -16.23 -21.24
N ARG A 13 21.38 -16.27 -21.10
CA ARG A 13 22.24 -17.32 -21.68
C ARG A 13 22.00 -18.65 -20.99
N ILE A 14 21.80 -18.64 -19.67
CA ILE A 14 21.45 -19.84 -18.90
C ILE A 14 20.09 -20.39 -19.36
N ALA A 15 19.08 -19.54 -19.48
CA ALA A 15 17.75 -19.93 -19.94
C ALA A 15 17.78 -20.49 -21.37
N GLN A 16 18.53 -19.87 -22.28
CA GLN A 16 18.75 -20.37 -23.64
C GLN A 16 19.44 -21.74 -23.67
N GLY A 17 20.51 -21.91 -22.87
CA GLY A 17 21.23 -23.18 -22.76
C GLY A 17 20.33 -24.30 -22.23
N LEU A 18 19.53 -24.02 -21.19
CA LEU A 18 18.55 -24.96 -20.64
C LEU A 18 17.47 -25.32 -21.67
N ALA A 19 16.92 -24.33 -22.37
CA ALA A 19 15.93 -24.56 -23.42
C ALA A 19 16.48 -25.41 -24.56
N LEU A 20 17.74 -25.18 -24.98
CA LEU A 20 18.41 -25.98 -26.00
C LEU A 20 18.61 -27.44 -25.54
N VAL A 21 19.05 -27.66 -24.30
CA VAL A 21 19.19 -29.01 -23.74
C VAL A 21 17.84 -29.75 -23.69
N VAL A 22 16.78 -29.06 -23.26
CA VAL A 22 15.42 -29.62 -23.24
C VAL A 22 14.95 -29.95 -24.66
N LEU A 23 15.19 -29.08 -25.64
CA LEU A 23 14.82 -29.29 -27.04
C LEU A 23 15.57 -30.50 -27.63
N ILE A 24 16.89 -30.58 -27.44
CA ILE A 24 17.71 -31.72 -27.89
C ILE A 24 17.22 -33.02 -27.25
N GLY A 25 16.94 -33.01 -25.94
CA GLY A 25 16.38 -34.15 -25.24
C GLY A 25 15.02 -34.57 -25.79
N ALA A 26 14.12 -33.62 -26.06
CA ALA A 26 12.81 -33.88 -26.65
C ALA A 26 12.90 -34.46 -28.06
N VAL A 27 13.77 -33.92 -28.92
CA VAL A 27 14.02 -34.44 -30.28
C VAL A 27 14.61 -35.85 -30.21
N ALA A 28 15.58 -36.10 -29.35
CA ALA A 28 16.17 -37.43 -29.17
C ALA A 28 15.11 -38.46 -28.71
N LEU A 29 14.21 -38.08 -27.79
CA LEU A 29 13.10 -38.92 -27.35
C LEU A 29 12.08 -39.15 -28.47
N LEU A 30 11.79 -38.13 -29.27
CA LEU A 30 10.88 -38.24 -30.41
C LEU A 30 11.44 -39.22 -31.45
N VAL A 31 12.69 -39.03 -31.88
CA VAL A 31 13.39 -39.94 -32.80
C VAL A 31 13.37 -41.36 -32.26
N ARG A 32 13.77 -41.56 -30.99
CA ARG A 32 13.76 -42.89 -30.36
C ARG A 32 12.35 -43.50 -30.31
N SER A 33 11.31 -42.70 -30.07
CA SER A 33 9.93 -43.17 -30.03
C SER A 33 9.39 -43.62 -31.39
N LEU A 34 9.93 -43.09 -32.49
CA LEU A 34 9.60 -43.52 -33.86
C LEU A 34 10.21 -44.89 -34.18
N PHE A 35 11.35 -45.24 -33.57
CA PHE A 35 12.07 -46.49 -33.82
C PHE A 35 11.88 -47.56 -32.74
N ALA A 36 11.29 -47.24 -31.58
CA ALA A 36 11.06 -48.21 -30.52
C ALA A 36 9.83 -49.08 -30.81
N ALA A 37 9.99 -50.40 -30.81
CA ALA A 37 8.88 -51.34 -30.88
C ALA A 37 7.91 -51.10 -29.71
N SER A 38 6.63 -50.87 -30.03
CA SER A 38 5.55 -50.62 -29.08
C SER A 38 5.50 -51.71 -28.00
N ARG A 39 6.06 -51.45 -26.82
CA ARG A 39 5.79 -52.29 -25.65
C ARG A 39 4.36 -51.98 -25.19
N PRO A 40 3.49 -52.99 -24.99
CA PRO A 40 2.19 -52.76 -24.38
C PRO A 40 2.44 -52.13 -23.01
N ALA A 41 2.02 -50.88 -22.85
CA ALA A 41 2.22 -50.14 -21.61
C ALA A 41 1.43 -50.85 -20.50
N PRO A 42 2.09 -51.41 -19.47
CA PRO A 42 1.35 -51.89 -18.34
C PRO A 42 0.70 -50.68 -17.65
N ASP A 43 -0.53 -50.86 -17.19
CA ASP A 43 -1.23 -49.96 -16.25
C ASP A 43 -0.43 -49.65 -14.97
N ALA A 44 0.76 -50.26 -14.80
CA ALA A 44 1.74 -50.02 -13.74
C ALA A 44 2.17 -48.55 -13.56
N ARG A 45 2.01 -47.67 -14.56
CA ARG A 45 2.24 -46.22 -14.39
C ARG A 45 1.12 -45.50 -13.62
N ALA A 46 -0.01 -46.14 -13.37
CA ALA A 46 -1.13 -45.60 -12.60
C ALA A 46 -0.99 -45.85 -11.08
N THR A 47 -0.13 -46.79 -10.66
CA THR A 47 -0.04 -47.25 -9.27
C THR A 47 1.37 -47.08 -8.70
N ILE A 48 1.61 -45.95 -8.03
CA ILE A 48 2.78 -45.76 -7.17
C ILE A 48 2.49 -46.46 -5.84
N GLY A 49 3.41 -47.31 -5.39
CA GLY A 49 3.29 -47.95 -4.07
C GLY A 49 3.25 -46.89 -2.95
N ARG A 50 2.39 -47.09 -1.94
CA ARG A 50 2.13 -46.09 -0.88
C ARG A 50 3.39 -45.56 -0.20
N ARG A 51 4.40 -46.41 0.06
CA ARG A 51 5.68 -46.00 0.65
C ARG A 51 6.45 -45.03 -0.25
N HIS A 52 6.54 -45.32 -1.54
CA HIS A 52 7.21 -44.47 -2.52
C HIS A 52 6.47 -43.16 -2.72
N GLU A 53 5.14 -43.20 -2.75
CA GLU A 53 4.33 -41.99 -2.82
C GLU A 53 4.57 -41.07 -1.62
N LEU A 54 4.55 -41.62 -0.39
CA LEU A 54 4.81 -40.84 0.81
C LEU A 54 6.25 -40.29 0.85
N ALA A 55 7.23 -41.04 0.34
CA ALA A 55 8.60 -40.55 0.23
C ALA A 55 8.71 -39.38 -0.76
N LEU A 56 8.06 -39.47 -1.94
CA LEU A 56 8.02 -38.38 -2.91
C LEU A 56 7.25 -37.16 -2.38
N LEU A 57 6.14 -37.38 -1.68
CA LEU A 57 5.41 -36.30 -1.00
C LEU A 57 6.30 -35.64 0.05
N GLY A 58 7.03 -36.41 0.85
CA GLY A 58 7.99 -35.91 1.82
C GLY A 58 9.07 -35.04 1.18
N LEU A 59 9.59 -35.44 0.01
CA LEU A 59 10.54 -34.64 -0.77
C LEU A 59 9.91 -33.31 -1.24
N VAL A 60 8.69 -33.36 -1.81
CA VAL A 60 7.98 -32.16 -2.27
C VAL A 60 7.69 -31.20 -1.12
N LEU A 61 7.22 -31.71 0.03
CA LEU A 61 6.95 -30.89 1.22
C LEU A 61 8.23 -30.29 1.80
N THR A 62 9.30 -31.07 1.89
CA THR A 62 10.60 -30.58 2.37
C THR A 62 11.13 -29.47 1.46
N GLY A 63 11.05 -29.66 0.13
CA GLY A 63 11.38 -28.63 -0.85
C GLY A 63 10.51 -27.39 -0.71
N ALA A 64 9.19 -27.56 -0.54
CA ALA A 64 8.25 -26.46 -0.36
C ALA A 64 8.55 -25.62 0.89
N VAL A 65 8.84 -26.28 2.02
CA VAL A 65 9.24 -25.63 3.28
C VAL A 65 10.58 -24.92 3.11
N ALA A 66 11.57 -25.60 2.52
CA ALA A 66 12.90 -25.04 2.30
C ALA A 66 12.84 -23.78 1.43
N MET A 67 12.16 -23.80 0.29
CA MET A 67 12.04 -22.62 -0.59
C MET A 67 11.30 -21.45 0.08
N ARG A 68 10.35 -21.72 0.99
CA ARG A 68 9.58 -20.69 1.68
C ARG A 68 10.30 -20.09 2.89
N LEU A 69 11.14 -20.87 3.58
CA LEU A 69 11.85 -20.44 4.78
C LEU A 69 13.34 -20.13 4.57
N ALA A 70 13.92 -20.55 3.44
CA ALA A 70 15.33 -20.26 3.13
C ALA A 70 15.57 -18.75 3.14
N TRP A 71 16.61 -18.38 3.89
CA TRP A 71 17.01 -16.99 4.15
C TRP A 71 15.87 -16.08 4.63
N CYS A 72 14.93 -16.62 5.40
CA CYS A 72 13.81 -15.84 5.94
C CYS A 72 14.24 -14.66 6.81
N ARG A 73 15.46 -14.68 7.37
CA ARG A 73 16.06 -13.60 8.17
C ARG A 73 16.97 -12.66 7.37
N SER A 74 16.97 -12.76 6.05
CA SER A 74 17.79 -11.92 5.17
C SER A 74 16.91 -10.92 4.41
N ASP A 75 17.55 -9.96 3.77
CA ASP A 75 16.92 -8.95 2.92
C ASP A 75 16.45 -9.52 1.55
N LEU A 76 16.50 -10.84 1.36
CA LEU A 76 16.09 -11.54 0.12
C LEU A 76 14.58 -11.78 0.01
N THR A 77 13.81 -11.37 1.01
CA THR A 77 12.34 -11.28 0.91
C THR A 77 11.94 -9.84 1.07
N ALA A 78 11.31 -9.28 0.04
CA ALA A 78 10.74 -7.96 0.13
C ALA A 78 9.63 -7.94 1.20
N PRO A 79 9.67 -6.99 2.15
CA PRO A 79 8.61 -6.81 3.12
C PRO A 79 7.35 -6.24 2.46
N PHE A 80 6.21 -6.41 3.11
CA PHE A 80 4.91 -5.97 2.60
C PHE A 80 4.07 -5.48 3.77
N TRP A 81 3.43 -4.31 3.63
CA TRP A 81 2.77 -3.66 4.76
C TRP A 81 1.64 -4.52 5.37
N PHE A 82 0.76 -5.11 4.53
CA PHE A 82 -0.44 -5.80 5.03
C PHE A 82 -0.13 -6.91 6.05
N PRO A 83 0.85 -7.80 5.81
CA PRO A 83 1.18 -8.84 6.77
C PRO A 83 1.98 -8.34 7.98
N GLU A 84 2.73 -7.24 7.85
CA GLU A 84 3.63 -6.74 8.91
C GLU A 84 2.87 -5.99 10.00
N ALA A 85 1.90 -5.17 9.62
CA ALA A 85 1.03 -4.46 10.57
C ALA A 85 0.32 -5.43 11.53
N GLU A 86 0.04 -6.66 11.09
CA GLU A 86 -0.60 -7.69 11.92
C GLU A 86 0.16 -7.95 13.23
N THR A 87 1.49 -7.93 13.21
CA THR A 87 2.31 -8.19 14.40
C THR A 87 2.05 -7.14 15.49
N LEU A 88 1.78 -5.89 15.09
CA LEU A 88 1.41 -4.81 16.00
C LEU A 88 -0.04 -4.96 16.51
N HIS A 89 -0.98 -5.35 15.65
CA HIS A 89 -2.38 -5.60 16.05
C HIS A 89 -2.48 -6.71 17.09
N VAL A 90 -1.81 -7.83 16.83
CA VAL A 90 -1.75 -8.96 17.77
C VAL A 90 -1.08 -8.55 19.08
N ALA A 91 0.01 -7.77 19.03
CA ALA A 91 0.65 -7.25 20.24
C ALA A 91 -0.31 -6.40 21.08
N LYS A 92 -1.04 -5.48 20.45
CA LYS A 92 -2.05 -4.64 21.13
C LYS A 92 -3.16 -5.46 21.78
N LEU A 93 -3.64 -6.51 21.10
CA LEU A 93 -4.66 -7.42 21.64
C LEU A 93 -4.15 -8.23 22.84
N LEU A 94 -2.89 -8.67 22.79
CA LEU A 94 -2.24 -9.38 23.89
C LEU A 94 -2.00 -8.48 25.10
N GLN A 95 -1.51 -7.25 24.88
CA GLN A 95 -1.24 -6.27 25.95
C GLN A 95 -2.53 -5.80 26.63
N SER A 96 -3.59 -5.54 25.86
CA SER A 96 -4.88 -5.08 26.42
C SER A 96 -5.73 -6.19 27.01
N GLY A 97 -5.34 -7.47 26.85
CA GLY A 97 -6.15 -8.62 27.30
C GLY A 97 -7.46 -8.78 26.52
N THR A 98 -7.63 -8.13 25.36
CA THR A 98 -8.89 -8.10 24.60
C THR A 98 -8.96 -9.14 23.47
N ALA A 99 -7.97 -10.03 23.35
CA ALA A 99 -7.91 -11.02 22.26
C ALA A 99 -9.20 -11.85 22.10
N TRP A 100 -9.81 -12.31 23.21
CA TRP A 100 -11.06 -13.09 23.15
C TRP A 100 -12.24 -12.26 22.66
N SER A 101 -12.40 -11.02 23.13
CA SER A 101 -13.51 -10.15 22.71
C SER A 101 -13.35 -9.69 21.26
N ALA A 102 -12.12 -9.42 20.81
CA ALA A 102 -11.82 -9.15 19.41
C ALA A 102 -12.14 -10.36 18.52
N TRP A 103 -11.68 -11.56 18.90
CA TRP A 103 -11.99 -12.78 18.17
C TRP A 103 -13.49 -13.06 18.09
N ARG A 104 -14.22 -12.94 19.21
CA ARG A 104 -15.68 -13.12 19.20
C ARG A 104 -16.37 -12.12 18.27
N ARG A 105 -15.94 -10.85 18.25
CA ARG A 105 -16.51 -9.83 17.34
C ARG A 105 -16.20 -10.12 15.87
N SER A 106 -15.03 -10.67 15.57
CA SER A 106 -14.62 -10.98 14.18
C SER A 106 -15.54 -11.98 13.46
N TRP A 107 -16.27 -12.84 14.19
CA TRP A 107 -17.29 -13.73 13.61
C TRP A 107 -18.48 -13.01 12.97
N GLY A 108 -18.73 -11.75 13.35
CA GLY A 108 -19.73 -10.91 12.68
C GLY A 108 -19.21 -10.22 11.42
N ASN A 109 -17.91 -10.31 11.14
CA ASN A 109 -17.29 -9.66 9.98
C ASN A 109 -17.10 -10.65 8.83
N PHE A 110 -17.93 -10.53 7.81
CA PHE A 110 -17.83 -11.31 6.57
C PHE A 110 -17.07 -10.54 5.45
N GLN A 111 -16.71 -9.28 5.71
CA GLN A 111 -15.96 -8.42 4.81
C GLN A 111 -14.51 -8.31 5.30
N VAL A 112 -13.82 -9.45 5.29
CA VAL A 112 -12.45 -9.54 5.81
C VAL A 112 -11.46 -8.90 4.85
N GLY A 113 -11.05 -7.66 5.17
CA GLY A 113 -9.97 -6.94 4.50
C GLY A 113 -8.59 -7.28 5.07
N TRP A 114 -8.53 -7.58 6.37
CA TRP A 114 -7.29 -7.73 7.15
C TRP A 114 -7.17 -9.09 7.85
N LEU A 115 -5.94 -9.46 8.24
CA LEU A 115 -5.66 -10.69 8.99
C LEU A 115 -6.34 -10.71 10.36
N HIS A 116 -6.18 -9.65 11.15
CA HIS A 116 -6.78 -9.50 12.48
C HIS A 116 -8.31 -9.43 12.48
N ASP A 117 -8.92 -9.15 11.33
CA ASP A 117 -10.38 -9.17 11.15
C ASP A 117 -10.93 -10.57 10.87
N SER A 118 -10.06 -11.53 10.57
CA SER A 118 -10.46 -12.90 10.29
C SER A 118 -10.60 -13.70 11.59
N PRO A 119 -11.77 -14.28 11.89
CA PRO A 119 -11.91 -15.22 13.00
C PRO A 119 -11.08 -16.50 12.83
N LEU A 120 -10.54 -16.76 11.64
CA LEU A 120 -9.74 -17.95 11.36
C LEU A 120 -8.25 -17.66 11.37
N MET A 121 -7.82 -16.47 10.92
CA MET A 121 -6.40 -16.10 10.91
C MET A 121 -5.94 -15.49 12.22
N LEU A 122 -6.78 -14.71 12.91
CA LEU A 122 -6.39 -14.06 14.16
C LEU A 122 -5.90 -15.07 15.21
N PRO A 123 -6.56 -16.23 15.46
CA PRO A 123 -6.05 -17.24 16.38
C PRO A 123 -4.70 -17.82 15.96
N VAL A 124 -4.46 -17.98 14.65
CA VAL A 124 -3.19 -18.48 14.12
C VAL A 124 -2.10 -17.45 14.35
N ALA A 125 -2.33 -16.18 14.02
CA ALA A 125 -1.38 -15.10 14.27
C ALA A 125 -1.05 -14.97 15.78
N LEU A 126 -2.06 -15.03 16.64
CA LEU A 126 -1.90 -15.06 18.10
C LEU A 126 -1.04 -16.25 18.58
N ALA A 127 -1.29 -17.45 18.06
CA ALA A 127 -0.54 -18.64 18.43
C ALA A 127 0.93 -18.54 18.00
N PHE A 128 1.18 -18.15 16.76
CA PHE A 128 2.54 -17.97 16.24
C PHE A 128 3.30 -16.88 17.02
N GLN A 129 2.66 -15.73 17.29
CA GLN A 129 3.31 -14.65 18.04
C GLN A 129 3.54 -15.01 19.51
N ARG A 130 2.66 -15.79 20.15
CA ARG A 130 2.90 -16.28 21.51
C ARG A 130 4.05 -17.28 21.58
N VAL A 131 4.20 -18.15 20.58
CA VAL A 131 5.21 -19.22 20.57
C VAL A 131 6.58 -18.70 20.13
N LEU A 132 6.62 -17.86 19.09
CA LEU A 132 7.87 -17.40 18.47
C LEU A 132 8.28 -15.99 18.89
N GLY A 133 7.39 -15.25 19.57
CA GLY A 133 7.56 -13.83 19.85
C GLY A 133 7.27 -12.94 18.63
N PRO A 134 7.19 -11.61 18.83
CA PRO A 134 7.11 -10.66 17.72
C PRO A 134 8.41 -10.68 16.91
N SER A 135 8.30 -10.65 15.57
CA SER A 135 9.46 -10.49 14.70
C SER A 135 9.05 -9.91 13.35
N PHE A 136 10.00 -9.27 12.66
CA PHE A 136 9.85 -8.80 11.28
C PHE A 136 9.42 -9.89 10.31
N HIS A 137 9.83 -11.14 10.56
CA HIS A 137 9.62 -12.26 9.64
C HIS A 137 8.49 -13.20 10.08
N LEU A 138 7.77 -12.86 11.15
CA LEU A 138 6.64 -13.67 11.63
C LEU A 138 5.57 -13.86 10.54
N PRO A 139 5.21 -12.83 9.74
CA PRO A 139 4.23 -13.00 8.68
C PRO A 139 4.67 -13.99 7.60
N LEU A 140 5.97 -13.98 7.24
CA LEU A 140 6.57 -14.95 6.32
C LEU A 140 6.42 -16.37 6.85
N VAL A 141 6.68 -16.60 8.14
CA VAL A 141 6.56 -17.95 8.75
C VAL A 141 5.11 -18.44 8.71
N ILE A 142 4.14 -17.56 8.99
CA ILE A 142 2.71 -17.87 8.88
C ILE A 142 2.34 -18.18 7.41
N GLY A 143 2.84 -17.37 6.48
CA GLY A 143 2.65 -17.60 5.04
C GLY A 143 3.22 -18.93 4.56
N ALA A 144 4.42 -19.30 5.04
CA ALA A 144 5.08 -20.57 4.73
C ALA A 144 4.27 -21.77 5.25
N PHE A 145 3.64 -21.64 6.42
CA PHE A 145 2.72 -22.64 6.96
C PHE A 145 1.52 -22.85 6.03
N TYR A 146 0.83 -21.78 5.62
CA TYR A 146 -0.32 -21.89 4.70
C TYR A 146 0.07 -22.37 3.31
N GLY A 147 1.18 -21.88 2.75
CA GLY A 147 1.69 -22.34 1.44
C GLY A 147 2.03 -23.83 1.44
N THR A 148 2.66 -24.33 2.52
CA THR A 148 2.97 -25.76 2.66
C THR A 148 1.69 -26.59 2.87
N ALA A 149 0.71 -26.08 3.62
CA ALA A 149 -0.60 -26.70 3.74
C ALA A 149 -1.31 -26.78 2.37
N GLY A 150 -1.19 -25.75 1.55
CA GLY A 150 -1.66 -25.73 0.16
C GLY A 150 -1.05 -26.85 -0.68
N VAL A 151 0.27 -27.05 -0.61
CA VAL A 151 0.98 -28.15 -1.29
C VAL A 151 0.45 -29.54 -0.86
N LEU A 152 0.29 -29.75 0.45
CA LEU A 152 -0.26 -31.00 0.98
C LEU A 152 -1.69 -31.25 0.49
N LEU A 153 -2.53 -30.22 0.53
CA LEU A 153 -3.93 -30.31 0.10
C LEU A 153 -4.07 -30.46 -1.42
N ALA A 154 -3.14 -29.92 -2.21
CA ALA A 154 -3.07 -30.13 -3.65
C ALA A 154 -2.81 -31.62 -3.96
N TRP A 155 -1.87 -32.25 -3.24
CA TRP A 155 -1.67 -33.70 -3.32
C TRP A 155 -2.94 -34.46 -2.95
N ALA A 156 -3.57 -34.12 -1.82
CA ALA A 156 -4.75 -34.81 -1.32
C ALA A 156 -5.94 -34.70 -2.30
N ALA A 157 -6.20 -33.50 -2.82
CA ALA A 157 -7.27 -33.22 -3.78
C ALA A 157 -6.99 -33.88 -5.14
N GLY A 158 -5.78 -33.75 -5.69
CA GLY A 158 -5.39 -34.39 -6.96
C GLY A 158 -5.44 -35.92 -6.89
N ARG A 159 -4.96 -36.50 -5.77
CA ARG A 159 -5.09 -37.94 -5.48
C ARG A 159 -6.55 -38.37 -5.38
N ALA A 160 -7.40 -37.57 -4.74
CA ALA A 160 -8.81 -37.87 -4.57
C ALA A 160 -9.60 -37.76 -5.89
N ALA A 161 -9.34 -36.74 -6.69
CA ALA A 161 -10.03 -36.47 -7.94
C ALA A 161 -9.55 -37.36 -9.08
N HIS A 162 -8.28 -37.75 -9.12
CA HIS A 162 -7.71 -38.56 -10.21
C HIS A 162 -6.96 -39.79 -9.71
N SER A 163 -5.68 -39.62 -9.35
CA SER A 163 -4.77 -40.73 -9.05
C SER A 163 -3.54 -40.24 -8.25
N PRO A 164 -2.79 -41.14 -7.60
CA PRO A 164 -1.59 -40.78 -6.83
C PRO A 164 -0.54 -39.98 -7.62
N PRO A 165 -0.17 -40.35 -8.87
CA PRO A 165 0.78 -39.57 -9.66
C PRO A 165 0.29 -38.14 -9.95
N VAL A 166 -0.99 -37.97 -10.29
CA VAL A 166 -1.57 -36.64 -10.53
C VAL A 166 -1.53 -35.79 -9.26
N GLY A 167 -1.81 -36.38 -8.09
CA GLY A 167 -1.66 -35.70 -6.81
C GLY A 167 -0.23 -35.21 -6.55
N LEU A 168 0.77 -36.07 -6.77
CA LEU A 168 2.18 -35.68 -6.60
C LEU A 168 2.61 -34.58 -7.57
N LEU A 169 2.20 -34.66 -8.84
CA LEU A 169 2.48 -33.64 -9.85
C LEU A 169 1.80 -32.31 -9.49
N PHE A 170 0.56 -32.35 -9.03
CA PHE A 170 -0.16 -31.13 -8.63
C PHE A 170 0.53 -30.45 -7.45
N ALA A 171 0.89 -31.22 -6.41
CA ALA A 171 1.68 -30.70 -5.31
C ALA A 171 3.04 -30.15 -5.74
N ALA A 172 3.73 -30.80 -6.67
CA ALA A 172 5.01 -30.31 -7.20
C ALA A 172 4.87 -28.98 -7.96
N PHE A 173 3.81 -28.80 -8.75
CA PHE A 173 3.53 -27.53 -9.42
C PHE A 173 3.20 -26.41 -8.42
N VAL A 174 2.34 -26.66 -7.43
CA VAL A 174 2.02 -25.66 -6.39
C VAL A 174 3.26 -25.33 -5.54
N ALA A 175 4.12 -26.33 -5.27
CA ALA A 175 5.36 -26.11 -4.55
C ALA A 175 6.35 -25.23 -5.33
N ALA A 176 6.42 -25.42 -6.65
CA ALA A 176 7.33 -24.74 -7.56
C ALA A 176 6.74 -23.49 -8.23
N SER A 177 5.46 -23.14 -8.02
CA SER A 177 4.88 -21.93 -8.59
C SER A 177 5.54 -20.69 -7.97
N PRO A 178 6.11 -19.76 -8.78
CA PRO A 178 6.71 -18.55 -8.24
C PRO A 178 5.66 -17.61 -7.62
N LEU A 179 4.43 -17.57 -8.15
CA LEU A 179 3.35 -16.75 -7.57
C LEU A 179 2.99 -17.27 -6.16
N GLU A 180 2.75 -18.56 -6.01
CA GLU A 180 2.49 -19.20 -4.71
C GLU A 180 3.69 -19.04 -3.75
N LEU A 181 4.91 -19.10 -4.29
CA LEU A 181 6.14 -18.92 -3.51
C LEU A 181 6.27 -17.49 -2.98
N VAL A 182 6.07 -16.46 -3.82
CA VAL A 182 6.14 -15.06 -3.37
C VAL A 182 5.07 -14.77 -2.33
N TRP A 183 3.80 -15.08 -2.60
CA TRP A 183 2.72 -14.78 -1.66
C TRP A 183 2.79 -15.58 -0.36
N SER A 184 3.39 -16.77 -0.36
CA SER A 184 3.70 -17.48 0.88
C SER A 184 4.91 -16.92 1.64
N ARG A 185 5.81 -16.19 0.97
CA ARG A 185 6.94 -15.48 1.61
C ARG A 185 6.55 -14.09 2.12
N LEU A 186 5.62 -13.41 1.46
CA LEU A 186 5.04 -12.15 1.96
C LEU A 186 4.17 -12.41 3.20
N GLY A 187 3.47 -13.54 3.23
CA GLY A 187 2.49 -13.84 4.27
C GLY A 187 1.17 -13.11 4.02
N GLY A 188 0.28 -13.15 5.01
CA GLY A 188 -1.02 -12.48 4.89
C GLY A 188 -2.22 -13.42 4.80
N LEU A 189 -3.40 -12.80 4.79
CA LEU A 189 -4.70 -13.44 4.56
C LEU A 189 -4.79 -14.06 3.15
N TYR A 190 -4.04 -13.50 2.19
CA TYR A 190 -4.14 -13.82 0.77
C TYR A 190 -3.73 -15.27 0.47
N ILE A 191 -2.55 -15.71 0.93
CA ILE A 191 -2.07 -17.07 0.66
C ILE A 191 -2.94 -18.15 1.31
N ALA A 192 -3.63 -17.83 2.41
CA ALA A 192 -4.51 -18.78 3.09
C ALA A 192 -5.76 -19.16 2.25
N CYS A 193 -6.10 -18.39 1.21
CA CYS A 193 -7.18 -18.77 0.30
C CYS A 193 -6.90 -20.10 -0.43
N VAL A 194 -5.63 -20.40 -0.72
CA VAL A 194 -5.20 -21.59 -1.47
C VAL A 194 -5.50 -22.89 -0.72
N PRO A 195 -4.98 -23.11 0.51
CA PRO A 195 -5.35 -24.28 1.29
C PRO A 195 -6.86 -24.31 1.61
N GLN A 196 -7.53 -23.17 1.79
CA GLN A 196 -8.97 -23.14 2.05
C GLN A 196 -9.81 -23.70 0.88
N VAL A 197 -9.51 -23.27 -0.35
CA VAL A 197 -10.19 -23.76 -1.55
C VAL A 197 -9.92 -25.25 -1.74
N LEU A 198 -8.67 -25.68 -1.58
CA LEU A 198 -8.29 -27.09 -1.71
C LEU A 198 -8.90 -27.98 -0.62
N LEU A 199 -8.98 -27.51 0.61
CA LEU A 199 -9.62 -28.23 1.72
C LEU A 199 -11.10 -28.45 1.43
N THR A 200 -11.80 -27.40 0.96
CA THR A 200 -13.20 -27.49 0.54
C THR A 200 -13.39 -28.53 -0.56
N ILE A 201 -12.56 -28.48 -1.61
CA ILE A 201 -12.58 -29.44 -2.72
C ILE A 201 -12.33 -30.86 -2.22
N TRP A 202 -11.30 -31.06 -1.40
CA TRP A 202 -10.95 -32.39 -0.90
C TRP A 202 -12.06 -32.98 -0.03
N LEU A 203 -12.63 -32.21 0.90
CA LEU A 203 -13.75 -32.66 1.74
C LEU A 203 -14.99 -32.99 0.91
N GLY A 204 -15.34 -32.16 -0.08
CA GLY A 204 -16.44 -32.43 -1.01
C GLY A 204 -16.22 -33.74 -1.78
N LEU A 205 -15.03 -33.94 -2.34
CA LEU A 205 -14.67 -35.18 -3.03
C LEU A 205 -14.78 -36.40 -2.09
N GLN A 206 -14.32 -36.30 -0.84
CA GLN A 206 -14.44 -37.39 0.14
C GLN A 206 -15.90 -37.65 0.54
N ALA A 207 -16.72 -36.61 0.70
CA ALA A 207 -18.14 -36.74 1.01
C ALA A 207 -18.88 -37.54 -0.06
N GLY A 208 -18.67 -37.20 -1.34
CA GLY A 208 -19.24 -37.93 -2.47
C GLY A 208 -18.69 -39.36 -2.60
N ARG A 209 -17.36 -39.53 -2.51
CA ARG A 209 -16.71 -40.85 -2.63
C ARG A 209 -17.11 -41.83 -1.54
N ARG A 210 -17.30 -41.36 -0.30
CA ARG A 210 -17.68 -42.18 0.85
C ARG A 210 -19.19 -42.24 1.06
N GLY A 211 -19.97 -41.42 0.35
CA GLY A 211 -21.39 -41.27 0.56
C GLY A 211 -21.75 -40.81 1.99
N SER A 212 -20.93 -39.93 2.58
CA SER A 212 -21.03 -39.48 3.98
C SER A 212 -21.69 -38.10 4.08
N LEU A 213 -22.87 -38.04 4.70
CA LEU A 213 -23.58 -36.78 4.97
C LEU A 213 -22.81 -35.90 5.97
N VAL A 214 -22.14 -36.49 6.95
CA VAL A 214 -21.31 -35.74 7.90
C VAL A 214 -20.19 -34.98 7.18
N LEU A 215 -19.49 -35.65 6.25
CA LEU A 215 -18.48 -34.96 5.43
C LEU A 215 -19.11 -33.91 4.51
N ALA A 216 -20.35 -34.10 4.05
CA ALA A 216 -21.07 -33.11 3.25
C ALA A 216 -21.40 -31.85 4.09
N VAL A 217 -21.90 -32.01 5.31
CA VAL A 217 -22.09 -30.90 6.28
C VAL A 217 -20.77 -30.19 6.54
N LEU A 218 -19.71 -30.94 6.88
CA LEU A 218 -18.38 -30.37 7.14
C LEU A 218 -17.85 -29.61 5.91
N SER A 219 -18.04 -30.14 4.70
CA SER A 219 -17.64 -29.43 3.48
C SER A 219 -18.43 -28.14 3.27
N GLY A 220 -19.72 -28.10 3.64
CA GLY A 220 -20.53 -26.88 3.62
C GLY A 220 -20.08 -25.84 4.64
N LEU A 221 -19.72 -26.26 5.86
CA LEU A 221 -19.16 -25.37 6.89
C LEU A 221 -17.80 -24.81 6.47
N VAL A 222 -16.93 -25.64 5.89
CA VAL A 222 -15.63 -25.20 5.37
C VAL A 222 -15.81 -24.27 4.17
N ALA A 223 -16.72 -24.57 3.24
CA ALA A 223 -17.06 -23.68 2.15
C ALA A 223 -17.57 -22.31 2.66
N TRP A 224 -18.46 -22.30 3.65
CA TRP A 224 -18.91 -21.07 4.32
C TRP A 224 -17.75 -20.28 4.94
N SER A 225 -16.83 -20.98 5.61
CA SER A 225 -15.69 -20.36 6.29
C SER A 225 -14.74 -19.62 5.34
N SER A 226 -14.86 -19.83 4.02
CA SER A 226 -14.14 -19.02 3.01
C SER A 226 -14.48 -17.53 3.05
N LEU A 227 -15.64 -17.15 3.61
CA LEU A 227 -16.03 -15.74 3.83
C LEU A 227 -15.10 -15.02 4.80
N TYR A 228 -14.42 -15.77 5.68
CA TYR A 228 -13.48 -15.24 6.67
C TYR A 228 -12.04 -15.15 6.17
N TYR A 229 -11.80 -15.46 4.90
CA TYR A 229 -10.51 -15.28 4.24
C TYR A 229 -10.61 -14.15 3.21
N TYR A 230 -9.50 -13.92 2.48
CA TYR A 230 -9.52 -13.03 1.34
C TYR A 230 -10.58 -13.49 0.35
N TYR A 231 -11.35 -12.56 -0.21
CA TYR A 231 -12.57 -12.88 -0.96
C TYR A 231 -12.34 -13.83 -2.15
N ALA A 232 -11.11 -13.94 -2.68
CA ALA A 232 -10.77 -14.94 -3.68
C ALA A 232 -11.08 -16.38 -3.20
N ALA A 233 -11.00 -16.66 -1.90
CA ALA A 233 -11.35 -17.95 -1.32
C ALA A 233 -12.83 -18.34 -1.55
N ARG A 234 -13.72 -17.35 -1.78
CA ARG A 234 -15.16 -17.54 -1.90
C ARG A 234 -15.56 -18.36 -3.13
N VAL A 235 -14.65 -18.58 -4.08
CA VAL A 235 -14.83 -19.59 -5.14
C VAL A 235 -15.11 -20.99 -4.59
N ALA A 236 -14.70 -21.27 -3.34
CA ALA A 236 -14.97 -22.52 -2.64
C ALA A 236 -16.48 -22.82 -2.53
N ILE A 237 -17.33 -21.78 -2.41
CA ILE A 237 -18.78 -21.90 -2.24
C ILE A 237 -19.43 -22.66 -3.41
N PRO A 238 -19.27 -22.25 -4.68
CA PRO A 238 -19.80 -23.05 -5.80
C PRO A 238 -19.00 -24.35 -6.03
N LEU A 239 -17.69 -24.35 -5.78
CA LEU A 239 -16.84 -25.52 -6.04
C LEU A 239 -17.15 -26.74 -5.16
N VAL A 240 -17.66 -26.54 -3.93
CA VAL A 240 -17.97 -27.66 -3.02
C VAL A 240 -19.04 -28.58 -3.61
N LEU A 241 -20.07 -28.02 -4.24
CA LEU A 241 -21.17 -28.80 -4.81
C LEU A 241 -20.69 -29.67 -5.97
N VAL A 242 -19.82 -29.10 -6.81
CA VAL A 242 -19.20 -29.81 -7.94
C VAL A 242 -18.22 -30.87 -7.45
N ALA A 243 -17.45 -30.60 -6.40
CA ALA A 243 -16.54 -31.56 -5.79
C ALA A 243 -17.29 -32.78 -5.22
N VAL A 244 -18.43 -32.57 -4.55
CA VAL A 244 -19.30 -33.67 -4.09
C VAL A 244 -19.84 -34.47 -5.27
N ALA A 245 -20.38 -33.80 -6.28
CA ALA A 245 -20.90 -34.45 -7.48
C ALA A 245 -19.84 -35.29 -8.21
N GLN A 246 -18.61 -34.78 -8.35
CA GLN A 246 -17.50 -35.52 -8.94
C GLN A 246 -17.09 -36.72 -8.06
N GLY A 247 -17.12 -36.58 -6.74
CA GLY A 247 -16.89 -37.70 -5.82
C GLY A 247 -17.90 -38.83 -5.99
N LEU A 248 -19.17 -38.48 -6.23
CA LEU A 248 -20.27 -39.43 -6.45
C LEU A 248 -20.15 -40.23 -7.75
N GLN A 249 -19.54 -39.67 -8.81
CA GLN A 249 -19.38 -40.36 -10.11
C GLN A 249 -18.65 -41.72 -10.01
N ARG A 250 -17.91 -41.96 -8.92
CA ARG A 250 -17.15 -43.19 -8.68
C ARG A 250 -17.82 -44.16 -7.71
N THR A 251 -18.99 -43.83 -7.20
CA THR A 251 -19.68 -44.58 -6.15
C THR A 251 -21.07 -44.99 -6.63
N ARG A 252 -21.48 -46.23 -6.40
CA ARG A 252 -22.86 -46.64 -6.61
C ARG A 252 -23.71 -46.17 -5.43
N THR A 253 -24.42 -45.07 -5.60
CA THR A 253 -25.35 -44.50 -4.60
C THR A 253 -26.75 -44.37 -5.19
N SER A 254 -27.78 -44.55 -4.36
CA SER A 254 -29.16 -44.29 -4.78
C SER A 254 -29.34 -42.81 -5.15
N PHE A 255 -30.25 -42.52 -6.09
CA PHE A 255 -30.54 -41.17 -6.57
C PHE A 255 -30.87 -40.21 -5.42
N LEU A 256 -31.75 -40.62 -4.50
CA LEU A 256 -32.12 -39.81 -3.33
C LEU A 256 -30.92 -39.48 -2.43
N LYS A 257 -30.02 -40.44 -2.20
CA LYS A 257 -28.81 -40.22 -1.40
C LYS A 257 -27.82 -39.29 -2.12
N ALA A 258 -27.71 -39.41 -3.45
CA ALA A 258 -26.89 -38.50 -4.25
C ALA A 258 -27.42 -37.05 -4.20
N VAL A 259 -28.74 -36.87 -4.35
CA VAL A 259 -29.41 -35.57 -4.19
C VAL A 259 -29.17 -35.01 -2.77
N ALA A 260 -29.37 -35.82 -1.73
CA ALA A 260 -29.13 -35.41 -0.35
C ALA A 260 -27.66 -34.98 -0.12
N LEU A 261 -26.69 -35.72 -0.66
CA LEU A 261 -25.26 -35.40 -0.52
C LEU A 261 -24.89 -34.08 -1.21
N VAL A 262 -25.45 -33.79 -2.38
CA VAL A 262 -25.19 -32.53 -3.10
C VAL A 262 -25.95 -31.35 -2.47
N ALA A 263 -27.16 -31.56 -1.98
CA ALA A 263 -27.95 -30.52 -1.33
C ALA A 263 -27.43 -30.16 0.07
N CYS A 264 -26.86 -31.12 0.79
CA CYS A 264 -26.44 -30.95 2.19
C CYS A 264 -25.43 -29.81 2.43
N PRO A 265 -24.36 -29.63 1.63
CA PRO A 265 -23.46 -28.47 1.77
C PRO A 265 -24.20 -27.15 1.55
N ALA A 266 -25.08 -27.06 0.56
CA ALA A 266 -25.87 -25.86 0.29
C ALA A 266 -26.85 -25.53 1.43
N LEU A 267 -27.55 -26.55 1.95
CA LEU A 267 -28.45 -26.40 3.10
C LEU A 267 -27.68 -26.01 4.36
N THR A 268 -26.46 -26.52 4.54
CA THR A 268 -25.60 -26.14 5.66
C THR A 268 -25.24 -24.66 5.59
N MET A 269 -24.81 -24.17 4.41
CA MET A 269 -24.52 -22.75 4.22
C MET A 269 -25.77 -21.87 4.41
N ALA A 270 -26.92 -22.29 3.88
CA ALA A 270 -28.19 -21.59 4.06
C ALA A 270 -28.60 -21.54 5.54
N ALA A 271 -28.43 -22.64 6.28
CA ALA A 271 -28.69 -22.66 7.72
C ALA A 271 -27.79 -21.66 8.47
N VAL A 272 -26.50 -21.59 8.15
CA VAL A 272 -25.59 -20.60 8.76
C VAL A 272 -26.01 -19.17 8.42
N PHE A 273 -26.33 -18.89 7.15
CA PHE A 273 -26.83 -17.58 6.71
C PHE A 273 -28.06 -17.13 7.52
N LEU A 274 -29.03 -18.02 7.70
CA LEU A 274 -30.25 -17.75 8.48
C LEU A 274 -29.97 -17.58 9.98
N LEU A 275 -29.11 -18.43 10.55
CA LEU A 275 -28.73 -18.36 11.98
C LEU A 275 -27.96 -17.08 12.30
N CYS A 276 -27.15 -16.59 11.36
CA CYS A 276 -26.45 -15.31 11.47
C CYS A 276 -27.34 -14.10 11.17
N ARG A 277 -28.63 -14.30 10.86
CA ARG A 277 -29.62 -13.24 10.55
C ARG A 277 -29.14 -12.26 9.48
N MET A 278 -28.51 -12.78 8.44
CA MET A 278 -28.00 -11.93 7.36
C MET A 278 -29.13 -11.44 6.46
N GLU A 279 -29.15 -10.14 6.18
CA GLU A 279 -30.25 -9.50 5.45
C GLU A 279 -30.11 -9.64 3.93
N ALA A 280 -28.87 -9.71 3.41
CA ALA A 280 -28.62 -9.74 1.97
C ALA A 280 -27.47 -10.70 1.59
N VAL A 281 -27.70 -11.54 0.57
CA VAL A 281 -26.72 -12.53 0.09
C VAL A 281 -25.54 -11.88 -0.61
N LEU A 282 -25.78 -10.93 -1.54
CA LEU A 282 -24.71 -10.35 -2.36
C LEU A 282 -23.66 -9.59 -1.53
N PRO A 283 -24.03 -8.70 -0.59
CA PRO A 283 -23.06 -8.05 0.31
C PRO A 283 -22.39 -9.01 1.30
N THR A 284 -22.88 -10.24 1.44
CA THR A 284 -22.24 -11.29 2.25
C THR A 284 -21.15 -11.99 1.44
N VAL A 285 -21.48 -12.43 0.21
CA VAL A 285 -20.62 -13.30 -0.60
C VAL A 285 -19.73 -12.54 -1.59
N TRP A 286 -20.03 -11.28 -1.90
CA TRP A 286 -19.21 -10.42 -2.75
C TRP A 286 -18.55 -9.31 -1.92
N PRO A 287 -17.29 -8.93 -2.19
CA PRO A 287 -16.61 -7.95 -1.37
C PRO A 287 -17.19 -6.55 -1.63
N SER A 288 -17.28 -5.68 -0.62
CA SER A 288 -17.84 -4.32 -0.74
C SER A 288 -16.76 -3.26 -1.00
N TYR A 289 -16.15 -3.28 -2.18
CA TYR A 289 -15.18 -2.26 -2.63
C TYR A 289 -15.73 -1.45 -3.80
N THR A 290 -15.64 -0.12 -3.68
CA THR A 290 -16.07 0.82 -4.71
C THR A 290 -15.43 0.51 -6.07
N GLY A 291 -16.22 0.56 -7.12
CA GLY A 291 -15.77 0.38 -8.51
C GLY A 291 -15.84 -1.06 -9.03
N TYR A 292 -16.02 -2.07 -8.16
CA TYR A 292 -16.17 -3.46 -8.60
C TYR A 292 -17.56 -3.66 -9.17
N ILE A 293 -17.71 -4.54 -10.15
CA ILE A 293 -19.04 -4.95 -10.61
C ILE A 293 -19.77 -5.60 -9.43
N GLY A 294 -20.97 -5.12 -9.12
CA GLY A 294 -21.70 -5.43 -7.89
C GLY A 294 -21.56 -4.41 -6.76
N ASN A 295 -20.74 -3.35 -6.92
CA ASN A 295 -20.62 -2.21 -6.00
C ASN A 295 -20.56 -0.85 -6.74
N ARG A 296 -21.07 -0.76 -7.96
CA ARG A 296 -21.23 0.48 -8.74
C ARG A 296 -22.60 1.13 -8.55
N GLY A 297 -23.35 0.68 -7.55
CA GLY A 297 -24.73 1.10 -7.28
C GLY A 297 -25.77 0.03 -7.60
N GLU A 298 -25.35 -1.19 -7.94
CA GLU A 298 -26.29 -2.30 -8.16
C GLU A 298 -26.88 -2.80 -6.82
N HIS A 299 -28.21 -2.94 -6.77
CA HIS A 299 -28.97 -3.42 -5.61
C HIS A 299 -29.52 -4.83 -5.81
N SER A 300 -29.52 -5.34 -7.04
CA SER A 300 -30.06 -6.65 -7.39
C SER A 300 -29.13 -7.45 -8.33
N LEU A 301 -29.26 -8.78 -8.35
CA LEU A 301 -28.52 -9.63 -9.28
C LEU A 301 -28.82 -9.28 -10.75
N ALA A 302 -30.05 -8.83 -11.04
CA ALA A 302 -30.44 -8.40 -12.38
C ALA A 302 -29.65 -7.15 -12.82
N GLU A 303 -29.49 -6.17 -11.94
CA GLU A 303 -28.67 -4.97 -12.18
C GLU A 303 -27.19 -5.31 -12.32
N VAL A 304 -26.68 -6.27 -11.54
CA VAL A 304 -25.31 -6.77 -11.71
C VAL A 304 -25.13 -7.37 -13.11
N LEU A 305 -26.04 -8.22 -13.55
CA LEU A 305 -25.99 -8.83 -14.88
C LEU A 305 -26.13 -7.77 -16.00
N GLN A 306 -26.96 -6.74 -15.79
CA GLN A 306 -27.09 -5.62 -16.71
C GLN A 306 -25.80 -4.79 -16.78
N THR A 307 -25.17 -4.52 -15.63
CA THR A 307 -23.89 -3.80 -15.56
C THR A 307 -22.77 -4.60 -16.20
N MET A 308 -22.73 -5.92 -16.00
CA MET A 308 -21.81 -6.83 -16.71
C MET A 308 -22.00 -6.72 -18.23
N ARG A 309 -23.25 -6.74 -18.72
CA ARG A 309 -23.55 -6.59 -20.16
C ARG A 309 -23.17 -5.22 -20.70
N GLY A 310 -23.35 -4.15 -19.92
CA GLY A 310 -22.96 -2.79 -20.28
C GLY A 310 -21.45 -2.53 -20.17
N SER A 311 -20.70 -3.40 -19.50
CA SER A 311 -19.26 -3.26 -19.23
C SER A 311 -18.39 -4.26 -20.02
N VAL A 312 -18.87 -4.78 -21.14
CA VAL A 312 -18.16 -5.83 -21.92
C VAL A 312 -16.77 -5.39 -22.33
N ASP A 313 -16.59 -4.15 -22.79
CA ASP A 313 -15.28 -3.63 -23.19
C ASP A 313 -14.30 -3.56 -22.01
N GLU A 314 -14.80 -3.19 -20.82
CA GLU A 314 -13.99 -3.18 -19.59
C GLU A 314 -13.63 -4.60 -19.16
N LEU A 315 -14.57 -5.54 -19.22
CA LEU A 315 -14.33 -6.95 -18.90
C LEU A 315 -13.31 -7.57 -19.86
N ASP A 316 -13.42 -7.28 -21.16
CA ASP A 316 -12.49 -7.73 -22.19
C ASP A 316 -11.09 -7.10 -22.00
N ARG A 317 -11.03 -5.82 -21.63
CA ARG A 317 -9.78 -5.14 -21.24
C ARG A 317 -9.13 -5.81 -20.03
N GLN A 318 -9.89 -6.06 -18.95
CA GLN A 318 -9.38 -6.73 -17.75
C GLN A 318 -8.98 -8.19 -18.03
N LEU A 319 -9.74 -8.90 -18.86
CA LEU A 319 -9.44 -10.28 -19.25
C LEU A 319 -8.13 -10.37 -20.03
N ARG A 320 -7.97 -9.55 -21.08
CA ARG A 320 -6.71 -9.46 -21.82
C ARG A 320 -5.57 -9.13 -20.87
N TYR A 321 -5.73 -8.10 -20.06
CA TYR A 321 -4.72 -7.66 -19.10
C TYR A 321 -4.31 -8.77 -18.12
N ALA A 322 -5.27 -9.48 -17.53
CA ALA A 322 -5.01 -10.58 -16.61
C ALA A 322 -4.24 -11.73 -17.27
N LEU A 323 -4.65 -12.16 -18.47
CA LEU A 323 -3.98 -13.24 -19.19
C LEU A 323 -2.58 -12.85 -19.66
N GLU A 324 -2.45 -11.62 -20.16
CA GLU A 324 -1.20 -11.03 -20.60
C GLU A 324 -0.19 -10.96 -19.46
N GLN A 325 -0.56 -10.43 -18.29
CA GLN A 325 0.34 -10.38 -17.13
C GLN A 325 0.67 -11.77 -16.57
N TYR A 326 -0.32 -12.66 -16.54
CA TYR A 326 -0.13 -14.00 -16.01
C TYR A 326 0.81 -14.87 -16.87
N PHE A 327 0.78 -14.72 -18.21
CA PHE A 327 1.56 -15.57 -19.13
C PHE A 327 2.75 -14.88 -19.82
N LEU A 328 2.66 -13.58 -20.11
CA LEU A 328 3.50 -12.94 -21.14
C LEU A 328 4.37 -11.78 -20.62
N TYR A 329 3.87 -10.93 -19.73
CA TYR A 329 4.58 -9.70 -19.34
C TYR A 329 5.43 -9.82 -18.09
N ASP A 330 6.43 -8.92 -18.02
CA ASP A 330 7.58 -8.88 -17.11
C ASP A 330 7.26 -9.13 -15.63
N ARG A 331 8.06 -10.01 -15.00
CA ARG A 331 7.92 -10.41 -13.58
C ARG A 331 8.33 -9.31 -12.60
N ALA A 332 9.13 -8.35 -13.08
CA ALA A 332 9.66 -7.22 -12.32
C ALA A 332 9.13 -5.87 -12.85
N GLY A 333 8.22 -5.89 -13.82
CA GLY A 333 7.73 -4.69 -14.48
C GLY A 333 6.96 -3.75 -13.54
N ALA A 334 7.29 -2.47 -13.60
CA ALA A 334 6.50 -1.40 -12.98
C ALA A 334 5.27 -1.12 -13.86
N GLY A 335 4.08 -1.04 -13.25
CA GLY A 335 2.83 -0.74 -13.94
C GLY A 335 2.08 0.42 -13.32
N TYR A 336 0.81 0.55 -13.70
CA TYR A 336 0.02 1.75 -13.50
C TYR A 336 -0.40 1.94 -12.03
N PHE A 337 0.04 3.02 -11.39
CA PHE A 337 -0.40 3.40 -10.05
C PHE A 337 -0.80 4.88 -10.03
N HIS A 338 -2.01 5.20 -9.53
CA HIS A 338 -2.47 6.58 -9.26
C HIS A 338 -2.33 7.57 -10.45
N GLY A 339 -2.78 7.19 -11.64
CA GLY A 339 -2.72 8.10 -12.79
C GLY A 339 -1.33 8.24 -13.41
N GLN A 340 -0.30 7.63 -12.80
CA GLN A 340 1.06 7.59 -13.35
C GLN A 340 1.33 6.26 -14.03
N TRP A 341 1.80 6.36 -15.26
CA TRP A 341 2.62 5.32 -15.85
C TRP A 341 3.97 5.39 -15.14
N LEU A 342 4.21 4.52 -14.14
CA LEU A 342 5.58 4.07 -13.95
C LEU A 342 5.95 3.48 -15.31
N GLN A 343 6.92 4.10 -15.98
CA GLN A 343 7.24 3.80 -17.37
C GLN A 343 7.20 2.28 -17.56
N ARG A 344 6.35 1.80 -18.47
CA ARG A 344 6.49 0.47 -19.03
C ARG A 344 7.94 0.40 -19.49
N GLY A 345 8.80 -0.27 -18.72
CA GLY A 345 10.08 -0.71 -19.24
C GLY A 345 9.77 -1.39 -20.57
N GLY A 346 10.55 -1.12 -21.61
CA GLY A 346 10.35 -1.69 -22.95
C GLY A 346 10.51 -3.22 -23.03
N GLY A 347 10.24 -3.94 -21.92
CA GLY A 347 10.25 -5.38 -21.79
C GLY A 347 9.37 -6.00 -22.87
N ARG A 348 10.03 -6.73 -23.76
CA ARG A 348 9.36 -7.53 -24.78
C ARG A 348 8.66 -8.69 -24.06
N ALA A 349 7.41 -8.97 -24.44
CA ALA A 349 6.62 -10.11 -23.93
C ALA A 349 7.30 -11.48 -24.10
N LEU A 350 8.38 -11.56 -24.89
CA LEU A 350 9.16 -12.75 -25.18
C LEU A 350 10.65 -12.43 -25.07
N GLY A 351 11.14 -12.25 -23.84
CA GLY A 351 12.56 -12.13 -23.53
C GLY A 351 13.11 -13.41 -22.90
N TRP A 352 14.41 -13.63 -23.04
CA TRP A 352 15.13 -14.68 -22.30
C TRP A 352 15.70 -14.05 -21.03
N GLY A 353 15.43 -14.63 -19.86
CA GLY A 353 15.92 -14.08 -18.60
C GLY A 353 15.03 -14.41 -17.42
N ILE A 354 15.50 -14.06 -16.22
CA ILE A 354 14.74 -14.22 -14.98
C ILE A 354 13.68 -13.12 -14.81
N ASP A 355 13.91 -11.93 -15.35
CA ASP A 355 13.02 -10.78 -15.43
C ASP A 355 11.85 -11.00 -16.40
N HIS A 356 12.10 -11.65 -17.55
CA HIS A 356 11.11 -11.80 -18.61
C HIS A 356 10.14 -13.00 -18.46
N GLY A 357 8.95 -12.86 -19.05
CA GLY A 357 7.85 -13.84 -19.07
C GLY A 357 6.80 -13.55 -17.99
N GLY A 358 5.65 -14.24 -17.99
CA GLY A 358 4.58 -13.99 -17.01
C GLY A 358 4.83 -14.51 -15.59
N LEU A 359 3.81 -14.32 -14.74
CA LEU A 359 3.73 -14.89 -13.38
C LEU A 359 3.84 -16.42 -13.37
N CYS A 360 3.41 -17.09 -14.45
CA CYS A 360 3.56 -18.52 -14.63
C CYS A 360 4.82 -18.83 -15.45
N LEU A 361 5.65 -19.78 -14.97
CA LEU A 361 6.81 -20.22 -15.75
C LEU A 361 6.40 -20.92 -17.05
N ALA A 362 7.12 -20.67 -18.14
CA ALA A 362 6.80 -21.21 -19.47
C ALA A 362 6.56 -22.74 -19.52
N PRO A 363 7.34 -23.60 -18.81
CA PRO A 363 7.05 -25.04 -18.76
C PRO A 363 5.68 -25.36 -18.12
N ALA A 364 5.31 -24.64 -17.06
CA ALA A 364 4.02 -24.79 -16.40
C ALA A 364 2.89 -24.23 -17.28
N ALA A 365 3.11 -23.12 -17.99
CA ALA A 365 2.18 -22.58 -18.98
C ALA A 365 1.89 -23.60 -20.11
N ALA A 366 2.93 -24.17 -20.71
CA ALA A 366 2.81 -25.15 -21.79
C ALA A 366 2.13 -26.45 -21.34
N LEU A 367 2.53 -26.99 -20.19
CA LEU A 367 1.89 -28.20 -19.63
C LEU A 367 0.44 -27.91 -19.20
N GLY A 368 0.15 -26.71 -18.70
CA GLY A 368 -1.21 -26.25 -18.42
C GLY A 368 -2.07 -26.21 -19.68
N GLY A 369 -1.55 -25.69 -20.80
CA GLY A 369 -2.23 -25.71 -22.10
C GLY A 369 -2.52 -27.13 -22.60
N LEU A 370 -1.56 -28.05 -22.50
CA LEU A 370 -1.77 -29.46 -22.81
C LEU A 370 -2.83 -30.11 -21.90
N GLY A 371 -2.79 -29.77 -20.61
CA GLY A 371 -3.78 -30.19 -19.62
C GLY A 371 -5.18 -29.68 -19.91
N LEU A 372 -5.31 -28.41 -20.31
CA LEU A 372 -6.56 -27.78 -20.74
C LEU A 372 -7.14 -28.51 -21.94
N LEU A 373 -6.33 -28.75 -23.00
CA LEU A 373 -6.75 -29.52 -24.16
C LEU A 373 -7.19 -30.95 -23.77
N SER A 374 -6.45 -31.61 -22.87
CA SER A 374 -6.82 -32.93 -22.36
C SER A 374 -8.12 -32.89 -21.54
N ALA A 375 -8.34 -31.85 -20.74
CA ALA A 375 -9.52 -31.68 -19.92
C ALA A 375 -10.76 -31.40 -20.79
N LEU A 376 -10.64 -30.56 -21.81
CA LEU A 376 -11.71 -30.26 -22.77
C LEU A 376 -12.11 -31.49 -23.60
N ARG A 377 -11.17 -32.40 -23.90
CA ARG A 377 -11.49 -33.69 -24.58
C ARG A 377 -12.25 -34.67 -23.70
N ARG A 378 -12.17 -34.53 -22.36
CA ARG A 378 -12.84 -35.42 -21.39
C ARG A 378 -13.42 -34.60 -20.23
N PRO A 379 -14.39 -33.72 -20.51
CA PRO A 379 -14.82 -32.69 -19.57
C PRO A 379 -15.40 -33.30 -18.30
N THR A 380 -16.14 -34.40 -18.40
CA THR A 380 -16.78 -35.06 -17.24
C THR A 380 -15.79 -35.46 -16.13
N ARG A 381 -14.52 -35.75 -16.47
CA ARG A 381 -13.49 -36.16 -15.49
C ARG A 381 -12.68 -35.00 -14.93
N SER A 382 -12.65 -33.87 -15.63
CA SER A 382 -11.78 -32.72 -15.31
C SER A 382 -12.56 -31.42 -15.10
N PHE A 383 -13.90 -31.49 -15.09
CA PHE A 383 -14.80 -30.33 -14.99
C PHE A 383 -14.50 -29.47 -13.76
N LEU A 384 -14.21 -30.08 -12.61
CA LEU A 384 -13.83 -29.35 -11.40
C LEU A 384 -12.61 -28.44 -11.60
N TRP A 385 -11.58 -28.90 -12.31
CA TRP A 385 -10.37 -28.11 -12.54
C TRP A 385 -10.58 -27.03 -13.59
N LEU A 386 -11.41 -27.30 -14.61
CA LEU A 386 -11.86 -26.28 -15.56
C LEU A 386 -12.64 -25.18 -14.85
N LEU A 387 -13.57 -25.56 -13.96
CA LEU A 387 -14.37 -24.63 -13.19
C LEU A 387 -13.51 -23.82 -12.19
N LEU A 388 -12.55 -24.46 -11.51
CA LEU A 388 -11.61 -23.77 -10.63
C LEU A 388 -10.80 -22.72 -11.42
N THR A 389 -10.30 -23.08 -12.60
CA THR A 389 -9.54 -22.16 -13.46
C THR A 389 -10.41 -21.01 -13.94
N ALA A 390 -11.64 -21.30 -14.40
CA ALA A 390 -12.58 -20.27 -14.86
C ALA A 390 -13.03 -19.34 -13.72
N ALA A 391 -13.33 -19.88 -12.54
CA ALA A 391 -13.68 -19.10 -11.36
C ALA A 391 -12.51 -18.25 -10.87
N GLY A 392 -11.29 -18.80 -10.88
CA GLY A 392 -10.06 -18.07 -10.57
C GLY A 392 -9.79 -16.91 -11.52
N LEU A 393 -10.12 -17.06 -12.81
CA LEU A 393 -10.01 -15.99 -13.81
C LEU A 393 -11.13 -14.95 -13.68
N ALA A 394 -12.36 -15.37 -13.32
CA ALA A 394 -13.48 -14.46 -13.17
C ALA A 394 -13.25 -13.43 -12.05
N LEU A 395 -12.54 -13.80 -10.99
CA LEU A 395 -12.24 -12.89 -9.87
C LEU A 395 -11.54 -11.59 -10.33
N PRO A 396 -10.33 -11.61 -10.90
CA PRO A 396 -9.65 -10.37 -11.34
C PRO A 396 -10.45 -9.63 -12.43
N VAL A 397 -11.16 -10.35 -13.31
CA VAL A 397 -11.94 -9.71 -14.38
C VAL A 397 -13.13 -8.91 -13.84
N LEU A 398 -13.81 -9.40 -12.80
CA LEU A 398 -15.00 -8.74 -12.22
C LEU A 398 -14.67 -7.68 -11.17
N SER A 399 -13.46 -7.71 -10.60
CA SER A 399 -13.09 -6.87 -9.45
C SER A 399 -11.91 -5.93 -9.69
N PHE A 400 -11.38 -5.86 -10.92
CA PHE A 400 -10.05 -5.34 -11.31
C PHE A 400 -8.91 -6.34 -11.11
N THR A 401 -7.92 -6.29 -11.98
CA THR A 401 -6.86 -7.30 -11.99
C THR A 401 -5.74 -6.93 -11.02
N THR A 402 -5.47 -7.81 -10.04
CA THR A 402 -4.26 -7.75 -9.19
C THR A 402 -3.65 -9.12 -8.92
N ALA A 403 -2.36 -9.20 -8.57
CA ALA A 403 -1.65 -10.49 -8.45
C ALA A 403 -2.26 -11.43 -7.39
N ARG A 404 -2.64 -10.92 -6.21
CA ARG A 404 -3.29 -11.75 -5.16
C ARG A 404 -4.60 -12.40 -5.62
N ARG A 405 -5.28 -11.83 -6.63
CA ARG A 405 -6.52 -12.39 -7.20
C ARG A 405 -6.26 -13.52 -8.17
N LEU A 406 -5.04 -13.59 -8.70
CA LEU A 406 -4.59 -14.66 -9.59
C LEU A 406 -4.13 -15.91 -8.83
N LEU A 407 -4.02 -15.90 -7.50
CA LEU A 407 -3.65 -17.09 -6.71
C LEU A 407 -4.58 -18.29 -6.99
N VAL A 408 -5.88 -18.05 -7.07
CA VAL A 408 -6.86 -19.12 -7.37
C VAL A 408 -6.76 -19.57 -8.84
N LEU A 409 -6.48 -18.65 -9.75
CA LEU A 409 -6.21 -19.00 -11.16
C LEU A 409 -4.96 -19.88 -11.25
N ASP A 410 -3.88 -19.51 -10.58
CA ASP A 410 -2.62 -20.24 -10.57
C ASP A 410 -2.80 -21.65 -9.99
N LEU A 411 -3.61 -21.79 -8.94
CA LEU A 411 -4.00 -23.09 -8.41
C LEU A 411 -4.72 -23.95 -9.47
N GLY A 412 -5.72 -23.39 -10.16
CA GLY A 412 -6.43 -24.07 -11.25
C GLY A 412 -5.49 -24.45 -12.40
N TRP A 413 -4.59 -23.55 -12.75
CA TRP A 413 -3.60 -23.76 -13.80
C TRP A 413 -2.57 -24.83 -13.41
N CYS A 414 -2.11 -24.88 -12.17
CA CYS A 414 -1.27 -25.94 -11.62
C CYS A 414 -1.97 -27.31 -11.68
N ALA A 415 -3.28 -27.36 -11.43
CA ALA A 415 -4.06 -28.58 -11.58
C ALA A 415 -4.09 -29.03 -13.05
N LEU A 416 -4.32 -28.12 -13.99
CA LEU A 416 -4.26 -28.42 -15.43
C LEU A 416 -2.85 -28.85 -15.85
N ALA A 417 -1.80 -28.17 -15.40
CA ALA A 417 -0.41 -28.52 -15.67
C ALA A 417 -0.07 -29.92 -15.17
N SER A 418 -0.62 -30.34 -14.02
CA SER A 418 -0.47 -31.72 -13.52
C SER A 418 -1.10 -32.76 -14.45
N LEU A 419 -2.25 -32.45 -15.07
CA LEU A 419 -2.89 -33.33 -16.06
C LEU A 419 -2.10 -33.37 -17.37
N GLY A 420 -1.55 -32.24 -17.81
CA GLY A 420 -0.66 -32.17 -18.97
C GLY A 420 0.63 -32.96 -18.76
N ALA A 421 1.31 -32.76 -17.63
CA ALA A 421 2.49 -33.53 -17.25
C ALA A 421 2.20 -35.03 -17.17
N PHE A 422 1.07 -35.40 -16.57
CA PHE A 422 0.64 -36.79 -16.53
C PHE A 422 0.37 -37.37 -17.92
N THR A 423 -0.17 -36.58 -18.84
CA THR A 423 -0.38 -36.97 -20.24
C THR A 423 0.95 -37.19 -20.97
N VAL A 424 1.94 -36.33 -20.74
CA VAL A 424 3.30 -36.49 -21.28
C VAL A 424 3.96 -37.77 -20.75
N LEU A 425 3.87 -38.03 -19.45
CA LEU A 425 4.42 -39.26 -18.83
C LEU A 425 3.75 -40.56 -19.33
N ARG A 426 2.56 -40.46 -19.91
CA ARG A 426 1.83 -41.56 -20.55
C ARG A 426 1.98 -41.60 -22.06
N SER A 427 2.76 -40.70 -22.65
CA SER A 427 2.96 -40.64 -24.10
C SER A 427 4.00 -41.68 -24.55
N ARG A 428 3.97 -41.98 -25.86
CA ARG A 428 4.95 -42.87 -26.51
C ARG A 428 6.41 -42.41 -26.32
N LEU A 429 6.63 -41.11 -26.11
CA LEU A 429 7.94 -40.54 -25.83
C LEU A 429 8.56 -41.15 -24.56
N CYS A 430 7.75 -41.30 -23.51
CA CYS A 430 8.17 -41.89 -22.24
C CYS A 430 8.11 -43.42 -22.25
N ASP A 431 7.35 -44.05 -23.14
CA ASP A 431 7.30 -45.51 -23.31
C ASP A 431 8.63 -46.09 -23.85
N ALA A 432 9.40 -45.28 -24.58
CA ALA A 432 10.71 -45.64 -25.08
C ALA A 432 11.83 -45.74 -24.00
N LEU A 433 11.52 -45.37 -22.75
CA LEU A 433 12.45 -45.34 -21.63
C LEU A 433 12.03 -46.31 -20.49
N PRO A 434 12.99 -46.84 -19.70
CA PRO A 434 12.67 -47.59 -18.50
C PRO A 434 11.90 -46.74 -17.47
N PRO A 435 10.89 -47.30 -16.76
CA PRO A 435 10.07 -46.53 -15.80
C PRO A 435 10.88 -45.83 -14.69
N ARG A 436 11.99 -46.44 -14.23
CA ARG A 436 12.90 -45.81 -13.24
C ARG A 436 13.55 -44.54 -13.79
N VAL A 437 13.92 -44.54 -15.07
CA VAL A 437 14.51 -43.38 -15.75
C VAL A 437 13.47 -42.28 -15.92
N VAL A 438 12.26 -42.62 -16.35
CA VAL A 438 11.15 -41.66 -16.47
C VAL A 438 10.84 -41.02 -15.11
N GLY A 439 10.77 -41.82 -14.04
CA GLY A 439 10.58 -41.32 -12.68
C GLY A 439 11.71 -40.40 -12.22
N GLY A 440 12.96 -40.78 -12.45
CA GLY A 440 14.13 -39.96 -12.12
C GLY A 440 14.16 -38.64 -12.90
N LEU A 441 13.85 -38.66 -14.20
CA LEU A 441 13.73 -37.46 -15.03
C LEU A 441 12.61 -36.53 -14.56
N ALA A 442 11.45 -37.09 -14.17
CA ALA A 442 10.36 -36.29 -13.62
C ALA A 442 10.79 -35.60 -12.31
N VAL A 443 11.37 -36.34 -11.36
CA VAL A 443 11.89 -35.78 -10.10
C VAL A 443 12.92 -34.68 -10.38
N PHE A 444 13.88 -34.94 -11.28
CA PHE A 444 14.90 -33.96 -11.66
C PHE A 444 14.29 -32.71 -12.29
N ALA A 445 13.34 -32.86 -13.22
CA ALA A 445 12.68 -31.74 -13.89
C ALA A 445 11.91 -30.84 -12.90
N PHE A 446 11.19 -31.43 -11.94
CA PHE A 446 10.49 -30.64 -10.91
C PHE A 446 11.43 -30.03 -9.88
N ALA A 447 12.53 -30.71 -9.53
CA ALA A 447 13.58 -30.12 -8.70
C ALA A 447 14.22 -28.91 -9.39
N LEU A 448 14.50 -29.01 -10.69
CA LEU A 448 15.02 -27.90 -11.50
C LEU A 448 14.00 -26.76 -11.62
N LEU A 449 12.71 -27.08 -11.84
CA LEU A 449 11.65 -26.08 -11.89
C LEU A 449 11.53 -25.32 -10.57
N GLY A 450 11.50 -26.04 -9.43
CA GLY A 450 11.47 -25.42 -8.10
C GLY A 450 12.71 -24.58 -7.81
N ALA A 451 13.91 -25.10 -8.12
CA ALA A 451 15.15 -24.36 -7.96
C ALA A 451 15.17 -23.09 -8.83
N TRP A 452 14.66 -23.16 -10.07
CA TRP A 452 14.56 -22.02 -10.96
C TRP A 452 13.57 -20.97 -10.44
N SER A 453 12.36 -21.37 -10.02
CA SER A 453 11.38 -20.47 -9.40
C SER A 453 11.95 -19.77 -8.17
N PHE A 454 12.58 -20.53 -7.28
CA PHE A 454 13.21 -19.98 -6.08
C PHE A 454 14.36 -19.03 -6.43
N THR A 455 15.18 -19.36 -7.43
CA THR A 455 16.24 -18.47 -7.94
C THR A 455 15.64 -17.20 -8.52
N CYS A 456 14.56 -17.28 -9.30
CA CYS A 456 13.89 -16.10 -9.85
C CYS A 456 13.41 -15.16 -8.75
N VAL A 457 12.67 -15.70 -7.77
CA VAL A 457 12.14 -14.92 -6.64
C VAL A 457 13.24 -14.27 -5.83
N THR A 458 14.26 -15.05 -5.45
CA THR A 458 15.34 -14.54 -4.59
C THR A 458 16.25 -13.55 -5.31
N LEU A 459 16.61 -13.81 -6.57
CA LEU A 459 17.49 -12.93 -7.33
C LEU A 459 16.82 -11.61 -7.67
N LEU A 460 15.55 -11.63 -8.11
CA LEU A 460 14.81 -10.41 -8.40
C LEU A 460 14.59 -9.56 -7.15
N ASN A 461 14.26 -10.17 -6.01
CA ASN A 461 14.18 -9.46 -4.73
C ASN A 461 15.55 -8.88 -4.31
N ALA A 462 16.64 -9.62 -4.50
CA ALA A 462 17.99 -9.14 -4.15
C ALA A 462 18.43 -7.92 -4.98
N THR A 463 17.85 -7.74 -6.18
CA THR A 463 18.14 -6.62 -7.07
C THR A 463 17.17 -5.45 -6.93
N LEU A 464 16.19 -5.55 -6.02
CA LEU A 464 15.26 -4.45 -5.79
C LEU A 464 16.02 -3.20 -5.33
N PRO A 465 15.72 -2.03 -5.92
CA PRO A 465 16.25 -0.78 -5.41
C PRO A 465 15.85 -0.61 -3.94
N LYS A 466 16.71 0.05 -3.16
CA LYS A 466 16.40 0.30 -1.75
C LYS A 466 15.43 1.47 -1.52
N GLY A 467 14.75 1.93 -2.58
CA GLY A 467 13.81 3.04 -2.54
C GLY A 467 12.51 2.72 -1.80
N GLY A 468 11.58 3.69 -1.84
CA GLY A 468 10.22 3.53 -1.34
C GLY A 468 9.25 3.37 -2.51
N GLY A 469 8.29 2.46 -2.37
CA GLY A 469 7.28 2.21 -3.40
C GLY A 469 7.75 1.24 -4.50
N GLU A 470 8.69 0.36 -4.16
CA GLU A 470 9.32 -0.53 -5.14
C GLU A 470 8.41 -1.74 -5.43
N PRO A 471 8.17 -2.09 -6.72
CA PRO A 471 7.29 -3.17 -7.09
C PRO A 471 7.88 -4.53 -6.71
N ILE A 472 7.20 -5.30 -5.85
CA ILE A 472 7.66 -6.64 -5.47
C ILE A 472 7.52 -7.57 -6.69
N PRO A 473 8.59 -8.25 -7.15
CA PRO A 473 8.52 -9.17 -8.28
C PRO A 473 7.52 -10.31 -8.02
N PHE A 474 6.70 -10.66 -9.01
CA PHE A 474 5.53 -11.55 -8.91
C PHE A 474 4.40 -11.11 -7.93
N GLY A 475 4.66 -10.16 -7.04
CA GLY A 475 3.67 -9.56 -6.14
C GLY A 475 2.91 -8.40 -6.79
N GLU A 476 3.65 -7.52 -7.48
CA GLU A 476 3.16 -6.31 -8.16
C GLU A 476 3.05 -6.53 -9.67
N SER A 477 4.15 -6.83 -10.38
CA SER A 477 4.20 -7.16 -11.83
C SER A 477 3.25 -6.33 -12.71
N GLY A 478 3.10 -5.05 -12.38
CA GLY A 478 2.29 -4.09 -13.11
C GLY A 478 0.85 -3.83 -12.63
N PHE A 479 0.37 -4.46 -11.56
CA PHE A 479 -1.04 -4.41 -11.14
C PHE A 479 -1.46 -3.23 -10.25
N GLY A 480 -0.53 -2.54 -9.62
CA GLY A 480 -0.73 -1.54 -8.58
C GLY A 480 -1.06 -2.10 -7.19
N ASP A 481 -0.63 -3.33 -6.89
CA ASP A 481 -0.84 -4.08 -5.65
C ASP A 481 0.45 -4.83 -5.25
N GLY A 482 1.19 -4.40 -4.23
CA GLY A 482 2.42 -5.09 -3.80
C GLY A 482 3.71 -4.25 -3.80
N LEU A 483 3.71 -3.10 -3.15
CA LEU A 483 4.87 -2.20 -3.08
C LEU A 483 5.68 -2.39 -1.79
N THR A 484 6.99 -2.26 -1.85
CA THR A 484 7.86 -2.37 -0.68
C THR A 484 8.67 -1.09 -0.40
N CYS A 485 9.19 -0.96 0.82
CA CYS A 485 10.19 0.04 1.18
C CYS A 485 11.37 -0.66 1.88
N LEU A 486 12.37 -1.09 1.11
CA LEU A 486 13.51 -1.83 1.65
C LEU A 486 14.35 -0.98 2.61
N ARG A 487 14.54 0.31 2.31
CA ARG A 487 15.21 1.21 3.26
C ARG A 487 14.45 1.36 4.57
N CYS A 488 13.12 1.40 4.55
CA CYS A 488 12.32 1.49 5.77
C CYS A 488 12.50 0.25 6.66
N PHE A 489 12.59 -0.93 6.03
CA PHE A 489 12.89 -2.19 6.70
C PHE A 489 14.30 -2.23 7.31
N GLU A 490 15.30 -1.76 6.56
CA GLU A 490 16.69 -1.61 7.04
C GLU A 490 16.78 -0.67 8.25
N ALA A 491 16.08 0.48 8.18
CA ALA A 491 15.97 1.41 9.30
C ALA A 491 15.33 0.75 10.53
N GLY A 492 14.31 -0.09 10.35
CA GLY A 492 13.75 -0.91 11.43
C GLY A 492 14.79 -1.84 12.09
N HIS A 493 15.66 -2.48 11.30
CA HIS A 493 16.75 -3.30 11.82
C HIS A 493 17.85 -2.49 12.53
N GLU A 494 18.15 -1.28 12.04
CA GLU A 494 19.02 -0.32 12.71
C GLU A 494 18.45 0.10 14.05
N TRP A 495 17.20 0.54 14.10
CA TRP A 495 16.53 0.95 15.32
C TRP A 495 16.37 -0.19 16.32
N ARG A 496 16.16 -1.43 15.87
CA ARG A 496 16.19 -2.60 16.78
C ARG A 496 17.50 -2.67 17.56
N ARG A 497 18.65 -2.40 16.91
CA ARG A 497 19.96 -2.35 17.59
C ARG A 497 20.06 -1.15 18.52
N GLU A 498 19.53 0.00 18.13
CA GLU A 498 19.46 1.21 18.95
C GLU A 498 18.65 1.00 20.24
N PHE A 499 17.48 0.38 20.15
CA PHE A 499 16.66 0.06 21.32
C PHE A 499 17.38 -0.91 22.26
N ALA A 500 18.06 -1.93 21.71
CA ALA A 500 18.88 -2.85 22.50
C ALA A 500 20.06 -2.14 23.20
N ALA A 501 20.60 -1.07 22.60
CA ALA A 501 21.60 -0.20 23.19
C ALA A 501 21.04 0.85 24.18
N GLY A 502 19.72 0.82 24.42
CA GLY A 502 19.05 1.69 25.40
C GLY A 502 18.54 3.02 24.84
N ALA A 503 18.51 3.21 23.52
CA ALA A 503 18.02 4.44 22.91
C ALA A 503 16.48 4.57 22.99
N PHE A 504 16.01 5.82 22.95
CA PHE A 504 14.64 6.19 22.61
C PHE A 504 14.65 6.87 21.25
N VAL A 505 13.85 6.39 20.28
CA VAL A 505 13.85 6.91 18.91
C VAL A 505 12.65 7.85 18.73
N VAL A 506 12.95 9.08 18.29
CA VAL A 506 11.96 10.07 17.86
C VAL A 506 12.10 10.26 16.36
N LEU A 507 11.10 9.80 15.60
CA LEU A 507 11.01 9.98 14.16
C LEU A 507 10.33 11.32 13.85
N SER A 508 10.91 12.11 12.94
CA SER A 508 10.27 13.30 12.37
C SER A 508 10.33 13.18 10.85
N GLU A 509 9.17 12.88 10.24
CA GLU A 509 9.08 12.52 8.83
C GLU A 509 7.78 13.03 8.20
N ASN A 510 7.90 13.77 7.11
CA ASN A 510 6.79 14.40 6.42
C ASN A 510 6.35 13.68 5.14
N ASP A 511 7.04 12.62 4.72
CA ASP A 511 6.71 11.83 3.52
C ASP A 511 5.60 10.81 3.82
N LEU A 512 4.34 11.26 3.82
CA LEU A 512 3.20 10.35 4.01
C LEU A 512 2.93 9.44 2.80
N GLU A 513 3.43 9.79 1.63
CA GLU A 513 3.16 9.01 0.42
C GLU A 513 3.85 7.65 0.46
N ARG A 514 5.05 7.63 1.02
CA ARG A 514 5.75 6.39 1.36
C ARG A 514 5.10 5.65 2.53
N GLU A 515 4.35 6.34 3.38
CA GLU A 515 3.77 5.82 4.63
C GLU A 515 2.31 5.37 4.45
N ASN A 516 1.93 4.94 3.24
CA ASN A 516 0.55 4.57 2.93
C ASN A 516 0.15 3.18 3.48
N ARG A 517 -0.96 3.14 4.22
CA ARG A 517 -1.67 1.92 4.70
C ARG A 517 -2.10 0.93 3.62
N THR A 518 -1.93 1.24 2.33
CA THR A 518 -2.26 0.31 1.23
C THR A 518 -1.04 -0.26 0.52
N SER A 519 0.17 -0.10 1.07
CA SER A 519 1.49 -0.50 0.52
C SER A 519 2.19 0.67 -0.18
N PRO A 520 3.50 0.93 0.07
CA PRO A 520 4.44 0.18 0.91
C PRO A 520 4.35 0.52 2.41
N GLY A 521 5.02 -0.27 3.25
CA GLY A 521 5.11 0.06 4.67
C GLY A 521 6.14 1.14 4.97
N GLY A 522 5.73 2.13 5.76
CA GLY A 522 6.53 3.31 6.08
C GLY A 522 7.46 3.14 7.28
N LEU A 523 8.29 4.16 7.51
CA LEU A 523 9.15 4.25 8.70
C LEU A 523 8.39 4.14 10.03
N PRO A 524 7.18 4.75 10.21
CA PRO A 524 6.44 4.61 11.47
C PRO A 524 6.07 3.16 11.81
N LEU A 525 5.67 2.37 10.80
CA LEU A 525 5.35 0.95 10.99
C LEU A 525 6.58 0.19 11.49
N TYR A 526 7.71 0.30 10.78
CA TYR A 526 8.92 -0.44 11.14
C TYR A 526 9.56 0.05 12.43
N GLY A 527 9.39 1.33 12.80
CA GLY A 527 9.81 1.87 14.10
C GLY A 527 9.04 1.24 15.27
N LYS A 528 7.71 1.20 15.17
CA LYS A 528 6.85 0.52 16.15
C LYS A 528 7.19 -0.97 16.25
N LEU A 529 7.40 -1.63 15.11
CA LEU A 529 7.75 -3.05 15.07
C LEU A 529 9.15 -3.31 15.65
N ALA A 530 10.14 -2.49 15.34
CA ALA A 530 11.48 -2.57 15.90
C ALA A 530 11.49 -2.44 17.42
N ALA A 531 10.73 -1.48 17.95
CA ALA A 531 10.56 -1.26 19.38
C ALA A 531 9.89 -2.47 20.07
N LEU A 532 8.82 -2.99 19.47
CA LEU A 532 8.14 -4.20 19.94
C LEU A 532 9.06 -5.42 19.95
N VAL A 533 9.81 -5.65 18.87
CA VAL A 533 10.75 -6.77 18.73
C VAL A 533 11.91 -6.67 19.72
N ALA A 534 12.34 -5.45 20.07
CA ALA A 534 13.32 -5.19 21.12
C ALA A 534 12.75 -5.34 22.55
N GLY A 535 11.45 -5.63 22.71
CA GLY A 535 10.78 -5.70 24.01
C GLY A 535 10.59 -4.34 24.68
N GLN A 536 10.68 -3.25 23.92
CA GLN A 536 10.64 -1.86 24.38
C GLN A 536 9.60 -1.05 23.58
N PRO A 537 8.33 -1.48 23.50
CA PRO A 537 7.32 -0.86 22.62
C PRO A 537 7.06 0.62 22.91
N ASP A 538 7.43 1.07 24.10
CA ASP A 538 7.27 2.43 24.61
C ASP A 538 8.39 3.41 24.17
N ARG A 539 9.45 2.92 23.52
CA ARG A 539 10.66 3.71 23.19
C ARG A 539 10.70 4.28 21.77
N PHE A 540 9.61 4.19 21.03
CA PHE A 540 9.47 4.78 19.70
C PHE A 540 8.33 5.81 19.68
N LEU A 541 8.54 6.95 19.02
CA LEU A 541 7.56 8.02 18.90
C LEU A 541 7.69 8.71 17.54
N ASP A 542 6.57 8.99 16.88
CA ASP A 542 6.49 9.89 15.71
C ASP A 542 6.11 11.29 16.21
N LEU A 543 7.03 12.26 16.04
CA LEU A 543 6.88 13.62 16.54
C LEU A 543 5.69 14.33 15.90
N TYR A 544 5.50 14.17 14.60
CA TYR A 544 4.41 14.84 13.90
C TYR A 544 3.06 14.20 14.23
N ALA A 545 3.01 12.89 14.48
CA ALA A 545 1.80 12.26 15.01
C ALA A 545 1.41 12.82 16.39
N ALA A 546 2.40 13.07 17.25
CA ALA A 546 2.19 13.73 18.54
C ALA A 546 1.75 15.19 18.37
N MET A 547 2.33 15.96 17.45
CA MET A 547 1.90 17.34 17.20
C MET A 547 0.47 17.40 16.65
N ALA A 548 0.14 16.52 15.69
CA ALA A 548 -1.16 16.45 15.02
C ALA A 548 -2.30 15.90 15.89
N ASP A 549 -1.99 15.29 17.04
CA ASP A 549 -2.95 14.50 17.82
C ASP A 549 -3.62 13.39 16.99
N PHE A 550 -2.83 12.77 16.10
CA PHE A 550 -3.31 11.77 15.16
C PHE A 550 -2.20 10.80 14.74
N ASP A 551 -2.38 9.51 15.06
CA ASP A 551 -1.50 8.45 14.56
C ASP A 551 -1.95 7.99 13.16
N VAL A 552 -1.16 8.37 12.17
CA VAL A 552 -1.38 8.00 10.76
C VAL A 552 -1.18 6.50 10.50
N GLU A 553 -0.57 5.73 11.41
CA GLU A 553 -0.27 4.29 11.20
C GLU A 553 -0.73 3.41 12.38
N PRO A 554 -2.04 3.15 12.54
CA PRO A 554 -2.53 2.24 13.56
C PRO A 554 -2.04 0.80 13.30
N PRO A 555 -1.85 -0.01 14.35
CA PRO A 555 -2.22 0.27 15.72
C PRO A 555 -1.06 0.85 16.53
N SER A 556 -1.36 1.86 17.34
CA SER A 556 -0.46 2.32 18.40
C SER A 556 -0.38 1.24 19.47
N VAL A 557 0.82 0.70 19.68
CA VAL A 557 1.12 -0.29 20.74
C VAL A 557 1.36 0.40 22.09
N GLY A 558 1.76 1.69 22.08
CA GLY A 558 1.92 2.53 23.27
C GLY A 558 0.71 3.43 23.56
N PRO A 559 0.79 4.26 24.63
CA PRO A 559 -0.24 5.26 24.92
C PRO A 559 -0.39 6.23 23.75
N LEU A 560 -1.63 6.60 23.45
CA LEU A 560 -1.96 7.66 22.51
C LEU A 560 -1.77 9.02 23.19
N TYR A 561 -1.31 10.00 22.43
CA TYR A 561 -1.41 11.39 22.83
C TYR A 561 -2.88 11.83 22.85
N ASP A 562 -3.19 12.78 23.72
CA ASP A 562 -4.52 13.39 23.87
C ASP A 562 -4.28 14.89 24.12
N GLY A 563 -4.42 15.67 23.04
CA GLY A 563 -4.21 17.12 23.05
C GLY A 563 -5.23 17.90 23.87
N THR A 564 -6.28 17.26 24.39
CA THR A 564 -7.24 17.90 25.31
C THR A 564 -6.71 17.95 26.75
N ARG A 565 -5.75 17.11 27.10
CA ARG A 565 -5.21 17.00 28.48
C ARG A 565 -3.92 17.76 28.70
N MET A 566 -3.04 17.76 27.70
CA MET A 566 -1.74 18.39 27.76
C MET A 566 -1.21 18.68 26.36
N ASN A 567 -0.23 19.58 26.27
CA ASN A 567 0.46 19.85 25.01
C ASN A 567 1.42 18.71 24.63
N PHE A 568 1.74 18.64 23.33
CA PHE A 568 2.55 17.55 22.77
C PHE A 568 3.96 17.52 23.37
N ASP A 569 4.55 18.67 23.70
CA ASP A 569 5.88 18.76 24.30
C ASP A 569 5.92 18.13 25.69
N ALA A 570 4.95 18.47 26.54
CA ALA A 570 4.82 17.90 27.88
C ALA A 570 4.63 16.38 27.81
N TRP A 571 3.80 15.92 26.88
CA TRP A 571 3.58 14.49 26.66
C TRP A 571 4.85 13.78 26.17
N VAL A 572 5.54 14.31 25.14
CA VAL A 572 6.79 13.73 24.63
C VAL A 572 7.84 13.65 25.74
N VAL A 573 8.00 14.72 26.53
CA VAL A 573 8.94 14.77 27.66
C VAL A 573 8.58 13.71 28.70
N GLU A 574 7.31 13.62 29.12
CA GLU A 574 6.85 12.61 30.08
C GLU A 574 7.17 11.19 29.60
N ARG A 575 6.94 10.91 28.31
CA ARG A 575 7.20 9.60 27.71
C ARG A 575 8.68 9.24 27.73
N ILE A 576 9.55 10.19 27.37
CA ILE A 576 10.99 10.00 27.37
C ILE A 576 11.53 9.85 28.80
N GLU A 577 11.09 10.71 29.73
CA GLU A 577 11.44 10.64 31.16
C GLU A 577 11.03 9.32 31.80
N LYS A 578 9.82 8.83 31.52
CA LYS A 578 9.36 7.53 32.01
C LYS A 578 10.21 6.37 31.48
N ALA A 579 10.74 6.47 30.27
CA ALA A 579 11.54 5.41 29.66
C ALA A 579 13.00 5.36 30.12
N GLN A 580 13.52 6.48 30.66
CA GLN A 580 14.92 6.68 31.09
C GLN A 580 15.95 6.05 30.15
N PRO A 581 15.97 6.42 28.85
CA PRO A 581 16.92 5.88 27.90
C PRO A 581 18.36 6.33 28.17
N SER A 582 19.34 5.61 27.62
CA SER A 582 20.75 6.04 27.62
C SER A 582 20.99 7.25 26.72
N ARG A 583 20.17 7.38 25.66
CA ARG A 583 20.18 8.49 24.71
C ARG A 583 18.83 8.64 23.99
N ILE A 584 18.56 9.84 23.49
CA ILE A 584 17.45 10.14 22.57
C ILE A 584 18.03 10.21 21.15
N LEU A 585 17.52 9.40 20.23
CA LEU A 585 17.89 9.42 18.81
C LEU A 585 16.79 10.12 18.02
N TRP A 586 17.07 11.33 17.57
CA TRP A 586 16.20 12.09 16.67
C TRP A 586 16.55 11.72 15.23
N HIS A 587 15.60 11.18 14.49
CA HIS A 587 15.84 10.63 13.16
C HIS A 587 15.02 11.36 12.09
N PHE A 588 15.70 11.76 11.01
CA PHE A 588 15.15 12.52 9.89
C PHE A 588 15.63 11.91 8.56
N GLU A 589 14.80 11.10 7.91
CA GLU A 589 15.21 10.36 6.71
C GLU A 589 15.13 11.24 5.44
N ARG A 590 14.08 12.07 5.30
CA ARG A 590 13.94 13.04 4.21
C ARG A 590 13.74 14.48 4.75
N PRO A 591 14.75 15.08 5.39
CA PRO A 591 14.59 16.35 6.07
C PRO A 591 14.42 17.54 5.10
N THR A 592 13.33 18.27 5.25
CA THR A 592 13.14 19.65 4.78
C THR A 592 14.03 20.62 5.53
N GLN A 593 14.06 21.87 5.05
CA GLN A 593 14.75 22.96 5.74
C GLN A 593 14.27 23.14 7.19
N TRP A 594 12.99 22.91 7.48
CA TRP A 594 12.48 23.00 8.85
C TRP A 594 13.05 21.89 9.76
N GLU A 595 13.07 20.64 9.29
CA GLU A 595 13.69 19.54 10.06
C GLU A 595 15.20 19.73 10.22
N ARG A 596 15.88 20.30 9.21
CA ARG A 596 17.31 20.68 9.31
C ARG A 596 17.54 21.73 10.40
N TRP A 597 16.67 22.74 10.48
CA TRP A 597 16.72 23.75 11.53
C TRP A 597 16.53 23.10 12.91
N LEU A 598 15.53 22.22 13.06
CA LEU A 598 15.28 21.49 14.32
C LEU A 598 16.49 20.63 14.71
N ALA A 599 17.04 19.84 13.78
CA ALA A 599 18.23 19.03 14.02
C ALA A 599 19.43 19.88 14.47
N GLY A 600 19.63 21.06 13.86
CA GLY A 600 20.66 22.01 14.26
C GLY A 600 20.47 22.56 15.68
N ARG A 601 19.22 22.82 16.11
CA ARG A 601 18.91 23.23 17.49
C ARG A 601 19.21 22.12 18.48
N LEU A 602 18.80 20.89 18.18
CA LEU A 602 19.05 19.71 19.01
C LEU A 602 20.56 19.43 19.16
N ALA A 603 21.34 19.63 18.09
CA ALA A 603 22.79 19.52 18.14
C ALA A 603 23.42 20.60 19.05
N ARG A 604 23.01 21.86 18.89
CA ARG A 604 23.44 22.96 19.77
C ARG A 604 23.06 22.75 21.24
N ALA A 605 21.96 22.04 21.49
CA ALA A 605 21.50 21.67 22.82
C ALA A 605 22.27 20.48 23.44
N GLY A 606 23.41 20.09 22.88
CA GLY A 606 24.28 19.01 23.39
C GLY A 606 24.10 17.66 22.67
N GLY A 607 23.34 17.62 21.58
CA GLY A 607 23.24 16.44 20.71
C GLY A 607 24.43 16.31 19.74
N THR A 608 24.76 15.07 19.37
CA THR A 608 25.74 14.79 18.32
C THR A 608 25.03 14.58 16.99
N LEU A 609 25.28 15.47 16.02
CA LEU A 609 24.70 15.40 14.68
C LEU A 609 25.51 14.48 13.77
N ARG A 610 24.82 13.62 13.03
CA ARG A 610 25.37 12.77 11.97
C ARG A 610 24.51 12.87 10.72
N THR A 611 25.15 13.00 9.56
CA THR A 611 24.47 12.90 8.26
C THR A 611 24.73 11.55 7.62
N PHE A 612 23.77 11.02 6.87
CA PHE A 612 23.94 9.80 6.09
C PHE A 612 23.22 9.88 4.74
N THR A 613 23.65 9.07 3.79
CA THR A 613 23.01 8.95 2.49
C THR A 613 21.91 7.91 2.55
N THR A 614 20.78 8.20 1.91
CA THR A 614 19.65 7.29 1.79
C THR A 614 19.08 7.31 0.37
N PRO A 615 18.57 6.18 -0.13
CA PRO A 615 17.81 6.15 -1.39
C PRO A 615 16.45 6.87 -1.31
N LEU A 616 15.96 7.19 -0.10
CA LEU A 616 14.64 7.83 0.09
C LEU A 616 14.67 9.36 -0.06
N SER A 617 15.86 9.96 -0.16
CA SER A 617 16.03 11.40 -0.23
C SER A 617 17.17 11.77 -1.16
N ALA A 618 16.96 12.78 -2.00
CA ALA A 618 18.02 13.38 -2.82
C ALA A 618 19.02 14.20 -1.99
N THR A 619 18.65 14.58 -0.78
CA THR A 619 19.51 15.32 0.16
C THR A 619 19.90 14.42 1.34
N PRO A 620 21.07 14.63 1.97
CA PRO A 620 21.50 13.79 3.10
C PRO A 620 20.47 13.80 4.23
N ALA A 621 20.17 12.61 4.73
CA ALA A 621 19.40 12.36 5.93
C ALA A 621 20.20 12.73 7.18
N ILE A 622 19.52 12.93 8.30
CA ILE A 622 20.10 13.44 9.54
C ILE A 622 19.69 12.58 10.73
N GLU A 623 20.63 12.34 11.63
CA GLU A 623 20.38 11.87 12.98
C GLU A 623 21.02 12.81 13.99
N VAL A 624 20.34 13.02 15.12
CA VAL A 624 20.92 13.69 16.28
C VAL A 624 20.81 12.76 17.47
N ALA A 625 21.93 12.40 18.07
CA ALA A 625 21.96 11.60 19.29
C ALA A 625 22.18 12.52 20.50
N THR A 626 21.15 12.70 21.33
CA THR A 626 21.23 13.45 22.59
C THR A 626 21.54 12.49 23.74
N PRO A 627 22.72 12.58 24.40
CA PRO A 627 23.00 11.79 25.60
C PRO A 627 21.99 12.10 26.70
N TRP A 628 21.67 11.12 27.56
CA TRP A 628 20.73 11.33 28.66
C TRP A 628 21.08 12.52 29.59
N ALA A 629 22.38 12.77 29.79
CA ALA A 629 22.88 13.88 30.57
C ALA A 629 22.55 15.27 29.97
N ALA A 630 22.32 15.36 28.65
CA ALA A 630 22.01 16.59 27.93
C ALA A 630 20.51 16.73 27.56
N ARG A 631 19.64 15.86 28.09
CA ARG A 631 18.22 15.80 27.72
C ARG A 631 17.46 17.11 27.98
N ASP A 632 17.80 17.84 29.03
CA ASP A 632 17.09 19.08 29.40
C ASP A 632 17.20 20.14 28.31
N GLY A 633 18.33 20.20 27.60
CA GLY A 633 18.51 21.05 26.44
C GLY A 633 17.57 20.67 25.30
N ALA A 634 17.44 19.37 24.99
CA ALA A 634 16.50 18.91 23.97
C ALA A 634 15.04 19.14 24.37
N PHE A 635 14.70 18.99 25.66
CA PHE A 635 13.37 19.31 26.18
C PHE A 635 13.06 20.80 26.10
N ALA A 636 14.06 21.67 26.30
CA ALA A 636 13.89 23.11 26.09
C ALA A 636 13.55 23.43 24.62
N VAL A 637 14.19 22.75 23.66
CA VAL A 637 13.85 22.88 22.23
C VAL A 637 12.40 22.45 21.95
N LEU A 638 11.93 21.34 22.54
CA LEU A 638 10.52 20.94 22.39
C LEU A 638 9.54 21.96 22.98
N ARG A 639 9.85 22.50 24.17
CA ARG A 639 9.01 23.53 24.81
C ARG A 639 8.96 24.81 23.99
N GLU A 640 10.06 25.19 23.32
CA GLU A 640 10.09 26.32 22.40
C GLU A 640 9.12 26.11 21.22
N LEU A 641 9.05 24.90 20.65
CA LEU A 641 8.09 24.57 19.60
C LEU A 641 6.63 24.66 20.08
N ALA A 642 6.38 24.33 21.34
CA ALA A 642 5.05 24.39 21.95
C ALA A 642 4.71 25.75 22.57
N ALA A 643 5.67 26.68 22.69
CA ALA A 643 5.47 27.99 23.30
C ALA A 643 4.24 28.73 22.74
N PRO A 644 3.97 28.73 21.41
CA PRO A 644 2.78 29.38 20.84
C PRO A 644 1.44 28.76 21.26
N LEU A 645 1.46 27.58 21.90
CA LEU A 645 0.27 26.86 22.39
C LEU A 645 0.01 27.10 23.88
N THR A 646 1.01 27.57 24.62
CA THR A 646 1.00 27.64 26.10
C THR A 646 0.44 28.95 26.67
N GLY A 647 0.17 29.94 25.84
CA GLY A 647 -0.47 31.19 26.26
C GLY A 647 -1.41 31.72 25.19
N ASP A 648 -2.48 32.39 25.61
CA ASP A 648 -2.99 33.55 24.89
C ASP A 648 -2.11 34.74 25.34
N PRO A 649 -0.94 35.01 24.72
CA PRO A 649 -0.39 36.35 24.85
C PRO A 649 -1.46 37.27 24.27
N ALA A 650 -1.99 38.20 25.07
CA ALA A 650 -3.10 39.10 24.71
C ALA A 650 -3.10 39.40 23.21
N ALA A 651 -3.93 38.66 22.45
CA ALA A 651 -3.89 38.74 21.01
C ALA A 651 -4.41 40.13 20.64
N CYS A 652 -3.61 40.87 19.87
CA CYS A 652 -4.00 42.17 19.34
C CYS A 652 -5.04 42.04 18.23
N PHE A 653 -5.64 40.86 18.04
CA PHE A 653 -6.64 40.61 17.03
C PHE A 653 -7.72 39.63 17.52
N GLU A 654 -8.90 39.74 16.92
CA GLU A 654 -10.01 38.81 17.08
C GLU A 654 -10.28 38.08 15.76
N LEU A 655 -10.71 36.81 15.86
CA LEU A 655 -11.19 36.03 14.73
C LEU A 655 -12.67 35.72 14.88
N ARG A 656 -13.50 36.23 13.96
CA ARG A 656 -14.95 36.06 13.99
C ARG A 656 -15.44 35.31 12.77
N LYS A 657 -16.14 34.18 12.96
CA LYS A 657 -16.76 33.45 11.85
C LYS A 657 -17.88 34.28 11.22
N VAL A 658 -17.81 34.47 9.90
CA VAL A 658 -18.79 35.28 9.15
C VAL A 658 -19.54 34.51 8.06
N ALA A 659 -18.96 33.43 7.52
CA ALA A 659 -19.61 32.62 6.50
C ALA A 659 -19.08 31.18 6.50
N THR A 660 -19.82 30.28 5.85
CA THR A 660 -19.43 28.89 5.57
C THR A 660 -19.78 28.58 4.12
N THR A 661 -18.85 27.97 3.39
CA THR A 661 -19.05 27.44 2.04
C THR A 661 -18.84 25.93 2.06
N HIS A 662 -19.77 25.17 1.49
CA HIS A 662 -19.62 23.72 1.37
C HIS A 662 -18.81 23.36 0.12
N ALA A 663 -17.83 22.46 0.28
CA ALA A 663 -17.01 21.91 -0.78
C ALA A 663 -17.47 20.49 -1.15
N GLU A 664 -17.37 20.07 -2.42
CA GLU A 664 -17.69 18.69 -2.82
C GLU A 664 -16.68 17.67 -2.32
N SER A 665 -15.45 18.10 -2.03
CA SER A 665 -14.36 17.25 -1.55
C SER A 665 -13.49 18.00 -0.55
N LEU A 666 -12.51 17.30 0.03
CA LEU A 666 -11.61 17.82 1.06
C LEU A 666 -10.83 19.03 0.52
N PRO A 667 -10.95 20.24 1.12
CA PRO A 667 -10.19 21.41 0.67
C PRO A 667 -8.69 21.22 0.92
N LEU A 668 -7.86 21.38 -0.12
CA LEU A 668 -6.39 21.26 -0.04
C LEU A 668 -5.67 22.57 -0.36
N ALA A 669 -6.30 23.46 -1.13
CA ALA A 669 -5.82 24.81 -1.41
C ALA A 669 -7.00 25.79 -1.49
N LEU A 670 -6.79 27.00 -0.98
CA LEU A 670 -7.79 28.07 -0.97
C LEU A 670 -7.19 29.34 -1.55
N ALA A 671 -7.94 30.00 -2.43
CA ALA A 671 -7.61 31.33 -2.92
C ALA A 671 -8.90 32.14 -3.03
N GLY A 672 -8.93 33.32 -2.43
CA GLY A 672 -10.10 34.21 -2.47
C GLY A 672 -9.92 35.32 -3.52
N VAL A 673 -11.04 35.84 -4.02
CA VAL A 673 -11.05 37.05 -4.85
C VAL A 673 -10.98 38.27 -3.92
N PRO A 674 -10.05 39.23 -4.12
CA PRO A 674 -10.08 40.51 -3.39
C PRO A 674 -11.43 41.20 -3.62
N GLU A 675 -12.17 41.55 -2.57
CA GLU A 675 -13.57 42.03 -2.63
C GLU A 675 -13.74 43.38 -3.38
N GLU A 676 -14.91 43.56 -4.01
CA GLU A 676 -15.38 44.86 -4.55
C GLU A 676 -16.27 45.61 -3.52
N ARG A 677 -16.78 44.90 -2.51
CA ARG A 677 -17.67 45.42 -1.47
C ARG A 677 -17.19 44.88 -0.11
N PRO A 678 -16.69 45.72 0.81
CA PRO A 678 -16.04 45.33 2.07
C PRO A 678 -16.85 44.47 3.08
N ALA A 679 -18.09 44.10 2.77
CA ALA A 679 -19.07 43.57 3.73
C ALA A 679 -19.60 42.16 3.41
N ALA A 680 -19.22 41.54 2.28
CA ALA A 680 -19.74 40.22 1.87
C ALA A 680 -18.60 39.22 1.75
N ALA A 681 -18.71 38.06 2.39
CA ALA A 681 -17.65 37.05 2.42
C ALA A 681 -17.08 36.71 1.02
N PRO A 682 -15.76 36.51 0.90
CA PRO A 682 -15.10 36.30 -0.39
C PRO A 682 -15.55 34.97 -1.00
N ASP A 683 -15.70 34.97 -2.31
CA ASP A 683 -15.86 33.72 -3.07
C ASP A 683 -14.52 32.98 -3.10
N TRP A 684 -14.47 31.82 -2.46
CA TRP A 684 -13.30 30.95 -2.45
C TRP A 684 -13.24 30.09 -3.70
N ALA A 685 -12.10 30.11 -4.39
CA ALA A 685 -11.67 29.01 -5.23
C ALA A 685 -11.10 27.90 -4.32
N ILE A 686 -11.65 26.70 -4.45
CA ILE A 686 -11.35 25.55 -3.58
C ILE A 686 -10.74 24.45 -4.44
N GLY A 687 -9.44 24.21 -4.28
CA GLY A 687 -8.74 23.08 -4.91
C GLY A 687 -8.74 21.84 -4.02
N SER A 688 -8.99 20.67 -4.61
CA SER A 688 -8.97 19.36 -3.96
C SER A 688 -8.22 18.34 -4.84
N TRP A 689 -8.29 17.04 -4.50
CA TRP A 689 -7.56 15.95 -5.17
C TRP A 689 -7.78 15.92 -6.68
N HIS A 690 -9.04 16.02 -7.12
CA HIS A 690 -9.43 15.86 -8.52
C HIS A 690 -10.43 16.92 -9.00
N VAL A 691 -10.75 17.88 -8.13
CA VAL A 691 -11.79 18.88 -8.37
C VAL A 691 -11.34 20.28 -7.96
N LEU A 692 -11.75 21.24 -8.75
CA LEU A 692 -11.71 22.67 -8.46
C LEU A 692 -13.14 23.17 -8.35
N GLN A 693 -13.47 23.83 -7.25
CA GLN A 693 -14.79 24.40 -7.03
C GLN A 693 -14.73 25.92 -6.90
N TYR A 694 -15.68 26.62 -7.53
CA TYR A 694 -15.87 28.06 -7.40
C TYR A 694 -17.33 28.44 -7.65
N ARG A 695 -17.94 29.26 -6.75
CA ARG A 695 -19.35 29.69 -6.81
C ARG A 695 -20.34 28.55 -7.09
N GLY A 696 -20.16 27.42 -6.40
CA GLY A 696 -21.02 26.23 -6.53
C GLY A 696 -20.86 25.43 -7.83
N ARG A 697 -19.91 25.80 -8.70
CA ARG A 697 -19.53 24.99 -9.87
C ARG A 697 -18.31 24.16 -9.57
N THR A 698 -18.33 22.90 -9.99
CA THR A 698 -17.23 21.96 -9.83
C THR A 698 -16.67 21.57 -11.19
N MET A 699 -15.35 21.57 -11.29
CA MET A 699 -14.59 21.32 -12.52
C MET A 699 -13.52 20.27 -12.24
N PRO A 700 -13.25 19.34 -13.18
CA PRO A 700 -12.12 18.43 -13.06
C PRO A 700 -10.79 19.19 -12.96
N ALA A 701 -9.92 18.74 -12.06
CA ALA A 701 -8.66 19.38 -11.73
C ALA A 701 -7.61 18.36 -11.30
N THR A 702 -6.35 18.79 -11.22
CA THR A 702 -5.24 18.01 -10.65
C THR A 702 -4.96 18.43 -9.21
N GLU A 703 -4.15 17.65 -8.49
CA GLU A 703 -3.74 17.95 -7.12
C GLU A 703 -2.99 19.31 -7.06
N PRO A 704 -3.40 20.25 -6.18
CA PRO A 704 -2.91 21.62 -6.21
C PRO A 704 -1.51 21.78 -5.58
N ALA A 705 -0.50 22.16 -6.37
CA ALA A 705 0.73 22.76 -5.87
C ALA A 705 0.53 24.24 -5.49
N GLY A 706 -0.33 24.95 -6.25
CA GLY A 706 -0.68 26.34 -6.00
C GLY A 706 -1.99 26.72 -6.67
N LEU A 707 -2.69 27.70 -6.09
CA LEU A 707 -3.97 28.20 -6.58
C LEU A 707 -3.94 29.73 -6.55
N ALA A 708 -4.39 30.37 -7.61
CA ALA A 708 -4.49 31.82 -7.69
C ALA A 708 -5.76 32.24 -8.43
N VAL A 709 -6.29 33.41 -8.08
CA VAL A 709 -7.47 33.98 -8.72
C VAL A 709 -7.15 35.40 -9.19
N GLU A 710 -7.45 35.70 -10.44
CA GLU A 710 -7.27 37.01 -11.06
C GLU A 710 -8.63 37.55 -11.52
N ARG A 711 -8.87 38.85 -11.32
CA ARG A 711 -10.05 39.52 -11.91
C ARG A 711 -9.74 39.87 -13.36
N ASP A 712 -10.67 39.60 -14.26
CA ASP A 712 -10.59 40.06 -15.64
C ASP A 712 -11.22 41.46 -15.74
N ALA A 713 -10.36 42.48 -15.90
CA ALA A 713 -10.76 43.88 -15.99
C ALA A 713 -11.65 44.21 -17.21
N GLY A 714 -11.66 43.35 -18.24
CA GLY A 714 -12.41 43.60 -19.49
C GLY A 714 -13.82 43.02 -19.53
N MET A 715 -14.13 42.01 -18.72
CA MET A 715 -15.39 41.23 -18.82
C MET A 715 -16.15 41.04 -17.50
N GLY A 716 -15.67 41.61 -16.39
CA GLY A 716 -16.31 41.41 -15.07
C GLY A 716 -16.28 39.95 -14.58
N GLY A 717 -15.41 39.12 -15.17
CA GLY A 717 -15.21 37.72 -14.85
C GLY A 717 -13.99 37.47 -13.95
N VAL A 718 -13.78 36.23 -13.56
CA VAL A 718 -12.56 35.79 -12.86
C VAL A 718 -11.86 34.69 -13.63
N ARG A 719 -10.53 34.69 -13.54
CA ARG A 719 -9.66 33.65 -14.06
C ARG A 719 -9.01 32.94 -12.88
N ILE A 720 -9.21 31.63 -12.80
CA ILE A 720 -8.65 30.77 -11.76
C ILE A 720 -7.49 30.01 -12.37
N HIS A 721 -6.34 30.12 -11.72
CA HIS A 721 -5.09 29.52 -12.12
C HIS A 721 -4.74 28.41 -11.13
N LEU A 722 -4.64 27.19 -11.62
CA LEU A 722 -4.28 26.02 -10.83
C LEU A 722 -2.97 25.44 -11.36
N LEU A 723 -1.93 25.48 -10.54
CA LEU A 723 -0.71 24.73 -10.80
C LEU A 723 -0.82 23.38 -10.08
N GLY A 724 -0.77 22.32 -10.87
CA GLY A 724 -0.74 20.94 -10.45
C GLY A 724 0.63 20.51 -9.96
N ARG A 725 0.63 19.44 -9.18
CA ARG A 725 1.81 18.88 -8.53
C ARG A 725 2.92 18.41 -9.48
N TRP A 726 2.57 18.05 -10.72
CA TRP A 726 3.51 17.60 -11.74
C TRP A 726 3.76 18.65 -12.82
N GLY A 727 3.36 19.90 -12.56
CA GLY A 727 3.48 21.00 -13.51
C GLY A 727 2.32 21.08 -14.50
N GLU A 728 1.26 20.29 -14.33
CA GLU A 728 0.02 20.52 -15.06
C GLU A 728 -0.52 21.91 -14.72
N TYR A 729 -0.95 22.68 -15.72
CA TYR A 729 -1.42 24.03 -15.48
C TYR A 729 -2.80 24.23 -16.09
N GLY A 730 -3.79 24.44 -15.23
CA GLY A 730 -5.17 24.70 -15.61
C GLY A 730 -5.52 26.18 -15.46
N ILE A 731 -6.19 26.72 -16.47
CA ILE A 731 -6.80 28.05 -16.45
C ILE A 731 -8.30 27.88 -16.64
N TYR A 732 -9.08 28.39 -15.69
CA TYR A 732 -10.53 28.27 -15.66
C TYR A 732 -11.15 29.66 -15.65
N GLU A 733 -11.99 29.98 -16.62
CA GLU A 733 -12.65 31.27 -16.74
C GLU A 733 -14.09 31.17 -16.25
N ALA A 734 -14.49 32.08 -15.36
CA ALA A 734 -15.87 32.20 -14.88
C ALA A 734 -16.43 33.59 -15.23
N PRO A 735 -17.69 33.69 -15.70
CA PRO A 735 -18.72 32.65 -15.70
C PRO A 735 -18.77 31.79 -16.98
N SER A 736 -17.91 32.04 -17.98
CA SER A 736 -17.94 31.35 -19.28
C SER A 736 -17.80 29.83 -19.17
N GLY A 737 -17.09 29.34 -18.15
CA GLY A 737 -16.76 27.93 -17.98
C GLY A 737 -15.67 27.44 -18.93
N ALA A 738 -15.01 28.34 -19.67
CA ALA A 738 -13.93 27.98 -20.56
C ALA A 738 -12.74 27.46 -19.76
N THR A 739 -12.13 26.37 -20.23
CA THR A 739 -10.95 25.76 -19.61
C THR A 739 -9.82 25.69 -20.62
N ARG A 740 -8.60 26.02 -20.18
CA ARG A 740 -7.37 25.86 -20.96
C ARG A 740 -6.37 25.07 -20.14
N ALA A 741 -5.76 24.07 -20.75
CA ALA A 741 -4.68 23.31 -20.16
C ALA A 741 -3.36 23.70 -20.83
N ALA A 742 -2.33 23.84 -20.01
CA ALA A 742 -0.95 24.06 -20.39
C ALA A 742 -0.06 23.18 -19.49
N SER A 743 1.25 23.23 -19.71
CA SER A 743 2.23 22.62 -18.82
C SER A 743 3.31 23.62 -18.47
N VAL A 744 3.76 23.57 -17.23
CA VAL A 744 4.87 24.33 -16.70
C VAL A 744 6.04 23.37 -16.49
N PRO A 745 7.24 23.67 -17.03
CA PRO A 745 8.40 22.80 -16.86
C PRO A 745 8.88 22.88 -15.40
N VAL A 746 8.47 21.92 -14.58
CA VAL A 746 8.98 21.74 -13.22
C VAL A 746 9.93 20.55 -13.18
N SER A 747 11.08 20.71 -12.51
CA SER A 747 12.11 19.67 -12.44
C SER A 747 11.84 18.57 -11.41
N ALA A 748 10.86 18.79 -10.53
CA ALA A 748 10.53 17.90 -9.43
C ALA A 748 9.03 17.93 -9.12
N ARG A 749 8.56 16.93 -8.38
CA ARG A 749 7.21 16.88 -7.82
C ARG A 749 7.08 17.98 -6.77
N GLN A 750 6.07 18.83 -6.91
CA GLN A 750 5.85 19.95 -5.99
C GLN A 750 5.07 19.50 -4.75
N GLY A 751 5.30 20.16 -3.62
CA GLY A 751 4.44 20.01 -2.44
C GLY A 751 3.14 20.78 -2.59
N LEU A 752 2.11 20.40 -1.83
CA LEU A 752 0.90 21.20 -1.80
C LEU A 752 1.17 22.57 -1.15
N GLY A 753 0.60 23.64 -1.72
CA GLY A 753 0.79 25.01 -1.22
C GLY A 753 2.19 25.59 -1.43
N CYS A 754 3.01 24.96 -2.26
CA CYS A 754 4.38 25.40 -2.53
C CYS A 754 4.53 26.34 -3.72
N ALA A 755 3.42 26.75 -4.36
CA ALA A 755 3.47 27.65 -5.50
C ALA A 755 2.50 28.83 -5.36
N VAL A 756 2.99 29.99 -5.78
CA VAL A 756 2.22 31.23 -5.85
C VAL A 756 2.37 31.88 -7.22
N ARG A 757 1.30 32.54 -7.67
CA ARG A 757 1.31 33.30 -8.91
C ARG A 757 1.43 34.79 -8.63
N VAL A 758 2.47 35.40 -9.18
CA VAL A 758 2.72 36.85 -9.12
C VAL A 758 2.98 37.39 -10.52
N GLY A 759 2.16 38.36 -10.93
CA GLY A 759 2.09 38.78 -12.32
C GLY A 759 1.81 37.59 -13.23
N GLU A 760 2.58 37.47 -14.31
CA GLU A 760 2.43 36.35 -15.25
C GLU A 760 3.19 35.07 -14.88
N ARG A 761 3.86 35.04 -13.73
CA ARG A 761 4.81 33.97 -13.38
C ARG A 761 4.37 33.17 -12.16
N TRP A 762 4.74 31.90 -12.14
CA TRP A 762 4.69 31.08 -10.93
C TRP A 762 6.04 31.11 -10.24
N TRP A 763 6.00 31.25 -8.92
CA TRP A 763 7.13 31.14 -8.00
C TRP A 763 6.90 29.93 -7.12
N ILE A 764 7.89 29.05 -7.05
CA ILE A 764 7.75 27.72 -6.45
C ILE A 764 8.85 27.51 -5.41
N VAL A 765 8.48 27.09 -4.20
CA VAL A 765 9.44 26.70 -3.16
C VAL A 765 9.56 25.18 -3.12
N ASP A 766 10.80 24.69 -3.16
CA ASP A 766 11.12 23.31 -2.77
C ASP A 766 11.63 23.31 -1.32
N PRO A 767 10.81 22.90 -0.34
CA PRO A 767 11.19 22.92 1.07
C PRO A 767 12.25 21.86 1.40
N THR A 768 12.49 20.87 0.54
CA THR A 768 13.55 19.87 0.73
C THR A 768 14.92 20.50 0.49
N THR A 769 15.07 21.23 -0.62
CA THR A 769 16.33 21.87 -1.00
C THR A 769 16.46 23.31 -0.52
N GLY A 770 15.36 23.94 -0.08
CA GLY A 770 15.30 25.36 0.27
C GLY A 770 15.31 26.29 -0.93
N ARG A 771 15.12 25.79 -2.15
CA ARG A 771 15.24 26.61 -3.37
C ARG A 771 13.93 27.28 -3.71
N LEU A 772 14.02 28.53 -4.17
CA LEU A 772 12.97 29.24 -4.87
C LEU A 772 13.18 29.10 -6.39
N LEU A 773 12.14 28.74 -7.13
CA LEU A 773 12.19 28.41 -8.55
C LEU A 773 11.11 29.20 -9.30
N PRO A 774 11.47 30.23 -10.09
CA PRO A 774 10.54 30.88 -11.01
C PRO A 774 10.39 30.07 -12.30
N THR A 775 9.19 30.11 -12.91
CA THR A 775 8.92 29.40 -14.18
C THR A 775 9.57 30.03 -15.42
N ASP A 776 10.17 31.22 -15.29
CA ASP A 776 11.00 31.87 -16.30
C ASP A 776 12.39 32.17 -15.68
N PRO A 777 13.39 31.30 -15.91
CA PRO A 777 14.71 31.40 -15.27
C PRO A 777 15.60 32.54 -15.84
N GLY A 778 15.14 33.28 -16.86
CA GLY A 778 15.91 34.35 -17.51
C GLY A 778 16.23 35.57 -16.63
N ALA A 779 15.70 35.65 -15.41
CA ALA A 779 15.80 36.82 -14.54
C ALA A 779 17.04 36.86 -13.63
N GLY A 780 17.81 35.77 -13.47
CA GLY A 780 19.10 35.72 -12.77
C GLY A 780 19.10 36.00 -11.25
N TRP A 781 18.08 36.65 -10.70
CA TRP A 781 17.97 37.00 -9.28
C TRP A 781 16.94 36.12 -8.57
N VAL A 782 17.46 35.22 -7.72
CA VAL A 782 16.68 34.39 -6.80
C VAL A 782 17.44 34.35 -5.48
N PRO A 783 16.91 34.86 -4.37
CA PRO A 783 17.62 34.86 -3.10
C PRO A 783 17.77 33.43 -2.57
N ALA A 784 18.98 33.10 -2.15
CA ALA A 784 19.25 31.87 -1.41
C ALA A 784 18.65 31.98 0.00
N GLY A 785 18.14 30.88 0.53
CA GLY A 785 17.63 30.80 1.89
C GLY A 785 17.16 29.40 2.23
N ALA A 786 16.85 29.18 3.50
CA ALA A 786 16.23 27.95 3.98
C ALA A 786 14.70 28.03 3.80
N TRP A 787 14.23 28.22 2.56
CA TRP A 787 12.81 28.48 2.27
C TRP A 787 11.96 27.23 2.51
N THR A 788 10.81 27.42 3.18
CA THR A 788 9.89 26.34 3.54
C THR A 788 8.41 26.70 3.33
N GLY A 789 8.10 27.95 3.01
CA GLY A 789 6.73 28.41 2.76
C GLY A 789 6.70 29.59 1.79
N ILE A 790 5.57 29.77 1.11
CA ILE A 790 5.38 30.83 0.13
C ILE A 790 3.94 31.33 0.11
N GLY A 791 3.76 32.63 -0.16
CA GLY A 791 2.47 33.29 -0.31
C GLY A 791 2.56 34.52 -1.21
N ARG A 792 1.41 35.14 -1.47
CA ARG A 792 1.28 36.37 -2.27
C ARG A 792 0.85 37.52 -1.39
N THR A 793 1.53 38.65 -1.44
CA THR A 793 1.03 39.87 -0.78
C THR A 793 -0.05 40.57 -1.63
N PRO A 794 -0.94 41.37 -1.03
CA PRO A 794 -1.90 42.18 -1.79
C PRO A 794 -1.24 43.09 -2.85
N ASP A 795 -0.05 43.60 -2.55
CA ASP A 795 0.75 44.47 -3.44
C ASP A 795 1.31 43.74 -4.67
N GLY A 796 1.19 42.41 -4.74
CA GLY A 796 1.79 41.62 -5.81
C GLY A 796 3.28 41.31 -5.58
N ASP A 797 3.72 41.22 -4.33
CA ASP A 797 5.04 40.71 -3.95
C ASP A 797 4.98 39.23 -3.56
N VAL A 798 6.14 38.57 -3.54
CA VAL A 798 6.27 37.20 -3.03
C VAL A 798 6.61 37.26 -1.55
N LEU A 799 5.81 36.60 -0.72
CA LEU A 799 6.09 36.41 0.71
C LEU A 799 6.67 35.01 0.92
N LEU A 800 7.83 34.92 1.58
CA LEU A 800 8.50 33.65 1.87
C LEU A 800 8.60 33.41 3.37
N ALA A 801 8.41 32.16 3.78
CA ALA A 801 8.77 31.70 5.11
C ALA A 801 10.08 30.93 5.06
N SER A 802 10.98 31.27 5.98
CA SER A 802 12.26 30.59 6.19
C SER A 802 12.21 29.72 7.44
N ALA A 803 12.79 28.52 7.36
CA ALA A 803 12.99 27.63 8.50
C ALA A 803 13.76 28.30 9.66
N GLU A 804 14.54 29.34 9.38
CA GLU A 804 15.27 30.16 10.36
C GLU A 804 14.38 31.10 11.19
N GLN A 805 13.07 30.86 11.20
CA GLN A 805 12.07 31.64 11.95
C GLN A 805 11.98 33.09 11.47
N ALA A 806 11.82 33.26 10.15
CA ALA A 806 11.66 34.57 9.52
C ALA A 806 10.65 34.56 8.37
N LEU A 807 9.95 35.68 8.20
CA LEU A 807 9.21 36.01 6.99
C LEU A 807 9.99 37.04 6.18
N VAL A 808 9.96 36.88 4.85
CA VAL A 808 10.71 37.70 3.91
C VAL A 808 9.81 38.13 2.77
N VAL A 809 9.73 39.43 2.51
CA VAL A 809 8.94 40.00 1.41
C VAL A 809 9.89 40.33 0.27
N LEU A 810 9.66 39.74 -0.90
CA LEU A 810 10.45 39.97 -2.11
C LEU A 810 9.68 40.82 -3.10
N ASP A 811 10.24 41.97 -3.42
CA ASP A 811 9.81 42.79 -4.55
C ASP A 811 10.40 42.18 -5.83
N VAL A 812 9.57 41.37 -6.49
CA VAL A 812 9.96 40.65 -7.71
C VAL A 812 10.07 41.56 -8.93
N ALA A 813 9.54 42.79 -8.86
CA ALA A 813 9.69 43.76 -9.95
C ALA A 813 11.04 44.50 -9.85
N ARG A 814 11.48 44.83 -8.62
CA ARG A 814 12.76 45.51 -8.36
C ARG A 814 13.94 44.57 -8.15
N HIS A 815 13.69 43.26 -8.13
CA HIS A 815 14.69 42.26 -7.81
C HIS A 815 15.37 42.52 -6.45
N ALA A 816 14.58 42.82 -5.42
CA ALA A 816 15.09 43.17 -4.09
C ALA A 816 14.29 42.53 -2.94
N GLU A 817 14.98 42.27 -1.82
CA GLU A 817 14.33 41.97 -0.54
C GLU A 817 13.77 43.29 0.03
N ARG A 818 12.45 43.37 0.16
CA ARG A 818 11.74 44.56 0.67
C ARG A 818 11.77 44.61 2.19
N ALA A 819 11.58 43.46 2.84
CA ALA A 819 11.54 43.34 4.29
C ALA A 819 11.89 41.93 4.74
N ARG A 820 12.47 41.83 5.94
CA ARG A 820 12.70 40.59 6.68
C ARG A 820 12.48 40.83 8.16
N PHE A 821 11.74 39.95 8.80
CA PHE A 821 11.46 40.03 10.23
C PHE A 821 11.25 38.65 10.83
N SER A 822 11.45 38.54 12.14
CA SER A 822 11.27 37.29 12.88
C SER A 822 9.81 36.85 12.86
N ALA A 823 9.58 35.57 12.59
CA ALA A 823 8.25 34.98 12.56
C ALA A 823 8.32 33.50 12.97
N LEU A 824 7.24 33.01 13.58
CA LEU A 824 7.10 31.63 13.98
C LEU A 824 6.78 30.80 12.75
N VAL A 825 7.76 30.04 12.27
CA VAL A 825 7.60 29.19 11.09
C VAL A 825 7.51 27.75 11.56
N GLY A 826 6.29 27.21 11.53
CA GLY A 826 6.00 25.82 11.87
C GLY A 826 6.37 24.84 10.76
N PRO A 827 6.35 23.52 11.06
CA PRO A 827 6.52 22.50 10.04
C PRO A 827 5.37 22.54 9.02
N SER A 828 5.58 21.89 7.88
CA SER A 828 4.52 21.68 6.90
C SER A 828 3.45 20.74 7.42
N ARG A 829 2.30 20.69 6.73
CA ARG A 829 1.32 19.62 6.93
C ARG A 829 1.89 18.25 6.53
N ARG A 830 1.17 17.20 6.91
CA ARG A 830 1.39 15.80 6.51
C ARG A 830 0.20 15.31 5.72
N VAL A 831 0.20 15.57 4.42
CA VAL A 831 -0.80 15.08 3.47
C VAL A 831 -0.11 14.38 2.29
N THR A 832 0.95 14.98 1.77
CA THR A 832 1.80 14.40 0.72
C THR A 832 3.27 14.48 1.13
N THR A 833 4.19 14.84 0.22
CA THR A 833 5.62 14.95 0.52
C THR A 833 6.16 16.30 0.08
N GLY A 834 7.07 16.86 0.89
CA GLY A 834 7.76 18.11 0.56
C GLY A 834 6.82 19.31 0.49
N GLU A 835 5.81 19.34 1.37
CA GLU A 835 4.80 20.40 1.44
C GLU A 835 5.34 21.66 2.10
N CYS A 836 4.67 22.78 1.83
CA CYS A 836 5.11 24.07 2.34
C CYS A 836 4.33 24.45 3.60
N THR A 837 5.01 25.13 4.52
CA THR A 837 4.36 25.81 5.65
C THR A 837 3.41 26.86 5.08
N PRO A 838 2.11 26.85 5.42
CA PRO A 838 1.19 27.84 4.88
C PRO A 838 1.51 29.24 5.40
N VAL A 839 1.57 30.17 4.45
CA VAL A 839 1.79 31.59 4.70
C VAL A 839 0.63 32.36 4.11
N LEU A 840 0.10 33.29 4.88
CA LEU A 840 -1.04 34.11 4.50
C LEU A 840 -0.61 35.57 4.47
N ALA A 841 -1.19 36.33 3.55
CA ALA A 841 -1.10 37.77 3.54
C ALA A 841 -2.46 38.35 3.19
N GLY A 842 -2.88 39.31 3.99
CA GLY A 842 -4.10 40.08 3.77
C GLY A 842 -3.81 41.57 3.87
N ASP A 843 -4.87 42.36 3.97
CA ASP A 843 -4.76 43.82 3.96
C ASP A 843 -4.19 44.32 5.29
N GLY A 844 -2.90 44.65 5.30
CA GLY A 844 -2.21 45.19 6.47
C GLY A 844 -1.68 44.15 7.46
N TRP A 845 -1.72 42.86 7.11
CA TRP A 845 -1.23 41.78 7.98
C TRP A 845 -0.63 40.60 7.20
N TYR A 846 0.26 39.88 7.87
CA TYR A 846 0.85 38.61 7.44
C TYR A 846 0.59 37.54 8.50
N ALA A 847 0.55 36.28 8.11
CA ALA A 847 0.48 35.19 9.08
C ALA A 847 1.19 33.92 8.61
N THR A 848 1.60 33.13 9.58
CA THR A 848 2.04 31.74 9.39
C THR A 848 1.08 30.81 10.09
N PHE A 849 0.84 29.65 9.50
CA PHE A 849 -0.05 28.65 10.08
C PHE A 849 0.69 27.32 10.28
N ASN A 850 0.54 26.74 11.47
CA ASN A 850 1.01 25.38 11.77
C ASN A 850 -0.17 24.42 11.71
N ASN A 851 -0.28 23.64 10.62
CA ASN A 851 -1.34 22.65 10.44
C ASN A 851 -1.38 21.58 11.51
N LEU A 852 -0.23 21.21 12.08
CA LEU A 852 -0.17 20.13 13.05
C LEU A 852 -0.76 20.57 14.40
N THR A 853 -0.67 21.85 14.75
CA THR A 853 -1.17 22.37 16.05
C THR A 853 -2.35 23.33 15.90
N SER A 854 -2.81 23.58 14.68
CA SER A 854 -3.85 24.55 14.32
C SER A 854 -3.56 26.00 14.76
N ALA A 855 -2.29 26.34 14.97
CA ALA A 855 -1.88 27.66 15.45
C ALA A 855 -1.67 28.64 14.29
N LEU A 856 -2.38 29.76 14.29
CA LEU A 856 -2.21 30.89 13.37
C LEU A 856 -1.48 32.02 14.11
N SER A 857 -0.26 32.35 13.68
CA SER A 857 0.52 33.46 14.22
C SER A 857 0.45 34.65 13.28
N VAL A 858 0.00 35.80 13.77
CA VAL A 858 -0.30 36.99 12.96
C VAL A 858 0.72 38.09 13.25
N TYR A 859 1.10 38.80 12.20
CA TYR A 859 2.06 39.90 12.20
C TYR A 859 1.47 41.09 11.44
N ASP A 860 1.86 42.30 11.81
CA ASP A 860 1.59 43.46 10.94
C ASP A 860 2.58 43.51 9.76
N THR A 861 2.38 44.45 8.83
CA THR A 861 3.25 44.61 7.65
C THR A 861 4.68 45.07 7.98
N ALA A 862 4.91 45.59 9.19
CA ALA A 862 6.25 45.92 9.69
C ALA A 862 6.93 44.72 10.36
N GLY A 863 6.23 43.59 10.50
CA GLY A 863 6.76 42.37 11.11
C GLY A 863 6.59 42.29 12.62
N ARG A 864 5.80 43.16 13.24
CA ARG A 864 5.53 43.10 14.68
C ARG A 864 4.52 41.98 14.97
N PRO A 865 4.78 41.10 15.95
CA PRO A 865 3.85 40.03 16.29
C PRO A 865 2.57 40.62 16.91
N LEU A 866 1.42 40.27 16.35
CA LEU A 866 0.10 40.63 16.85
C LEU A 866 -0.50 39.56 17.77
N GLY A 867 0.01 38.34 17.73
CA GLY A 867 -0.38 37.24 18.62
C GLY A 867 -0.53 35.91 17.88
N THR A 868 -0.97 34.89 18.60
CA THR A 868 -1.25 33.56 18.06
C THR A 868 -2.63 33.10 18.52
N ALA A 869 -3.43 32.55 17.59
CA ALA A 869 -4.74 31.97 17.90
C ALA A 869 -4.85 30.54 17.37
N ARG A 870 -5.61 29.69 18.08
CA ARG A 870 -5.89 28.31 17.66
C ARG A 870 -7.19 28.22 16.86
N LEU A 871 -7.08 28.00 15.56
CA LEU A 871 -8.23 27.97 14.65
C LEU A 871 -9.21 26.84 14.95
N ASP A 872 -8.72 25.68 15.39
CA ASP A 872 -9.57 24.55 15.80
C ASP A 872 -10.45 24.89 17.00
N ARG A 873 -9.94 25.72 17.93
CA ARG A 873 -10.69 26.21 19.09
C ARG A 873 -11.68 27.29 18.70
N VAL A 874 -11.26 28.26 17.86
CA VAL A 874 -12.13 29.31 17.32
C VAL A 874 -13.33 28.72 16.59
N LEU A 875 -13.13 27.63 15.85
CA LEU A 875 -14.17 26.94 15.08
C LEU A 875 -14.90 25.81 15.85
N GLY A 876 -14.47 25.47 17.07
CA GLY A 876 -15.07 24.39 17.86
C GLY A 876 -14.94 23.00 17.25
N LEU A 877 -13.84 22.71 16.54
CA LEU A 877 -13.65 21.44 15.81
C LEU A 877 -13.32 20.25 16.73
N GLY A 878 -12.84 20.51 17.95
CA GLY A 878 -12.46 19.49 18.93
C GLY A 878 -11.19 18.68 18.60
N ALA A 879 -10.60 18.86 17.41
CA ALA A 879 -9.36 18.24 16.98
C ALA A 879 -8.68 19.04 15.85
N ASN A 880 -7.38 18.82 15.62
CA ASN A 880 -6.60 19.46 14.56
C ASN A 880 -6.92 18.84 13.18
N THR A 881 -8.04 19.26 12.58
CA THR A 881 -8.56 18.71 11.31
C THR A 881 -8.53 19.70 10.14
N ILE A 882 -7.85 20.82 10.30
CA ILE A 882 -7.74 21.88 9.29
C ILE A 882 -6.82 21.41 8.16
N THR A 883 -7.38 21.36 6.96
CA THR A 883 -6.70 20.84 5.77
C THR A 883 -6.18 21.93 4.86
N ALA A 884 -6.78 23.12 4.84
CA ALA A 884 -6.32 24.24 4.02
C ALA A 884 -6.58 25.58 4.69
N VAL A 885 -5.74 26.57 4.40
CA VAL A 885 -5.96 27.97 4.80
C VAL A 885 -5.67 28.89 3.61
N GLY A 886 -6.36 30.03 3.55
CA GLY A 886 -6.15 31.06 2.53
C GLY A 886 -6.55 32.43 3.06
N ALA A 887 -6.12 33.49 2.39
CA ALA A 887 -6.45 34.87 2.77
C ALA A 887 -7.05 35.65 1.60
N ALA A 888 -7.93 36.59 1.93
CA ALA A 888 -8.45 37.60 1.02
C ALA A 888 -8.87 38.83 1.82
N GLY A 889 -8.22 39.97 1.59
CA GLY A 889 -8.46 41.19 2.37
C GLY A 889 -8.21 40.99 3.87
N ASN A 890 -9.18 41.33 4.71
CA ASN A 890 -9.16 41.08 6.16
C ASN A 890 -9.76 39.71 6.55
N ARG A 891 -9.89 38.77 5.61
CA ARG A 891 -10.54 37.47 5.82
C ARG A 891 -9.56 36.31 5.74
N VAL A 892 -9.79 35.30 6.56
CA VAL A 892 -9.11 34.00 6.55
C VAL A 892 -10.11 32.92 6.19
N GLY A 893 -9.83 32.17 5.11
CA GLY A 893 -10.55 30.96 4.76
C GLY A 893 -9.92 29.75 5.45
N VAL A 894 -10.73 28.91 6.08
CA VAL A 894 -10.29 27.73 6.82
C VAL A 894 -11.05 26.50 6.32
N GLY A 895 -10.35 25.62 5.61
CA GLY A 895 -10.88 24.38 5.08
C GLY A 895 -10.73 23.22 6.06
N TYR A 896 -11.79 22.46 6.28
CA TYR A 896 -11.81 21.23 7.09
C TYR A 896 -12.98 20.34 6.65
N ALA A 897 -12.81 19.01 6.69
CA ALA A 897 -13.81 18.07 6.17
C ALA A 897 -14.28 18.46 4.76
N THR A 898 -15.56 18.81 4.57
CA THR A 898 -16.11 19.33 3.31
C THR A 898 -16.59 20.77 3.44
N ASN A 899 -16.03 21.53 4.37
CA ASN A 899 -16.41 22.93 4.65
C ASN A 899 -15.21 23.87 4.48
N VAL A 900 -15.52 25.10 4.09
CA VAL A 900 -14.62 26.25 4.16
C VAL A 900 -15.32 27.33 4.97
N ASP A 901 -14.84 27.56 6.18
CA ASP A 901 -15.30 28.66 7.02
C ASP A 901 -14.51 29.92 6.73
N THR A 902 -15.20 31.05 6.65
CA THR A 902 -14.59 32.38 6.51
C THR A 902 -14.58 33.08 7.86
N LEU A 903 -13.40 33.47 8.30
CA LEU A 903 -13.16 34.25 9.52
C LEU A 903 -12.80 35.69 9.15
N GLU A 904 -13.37 36.67 9.83
CA GLU A 904 -12.87 38.04 9.88
C GLU A 904 -11.69 38.13 10.83
N LEU A 905 -10.62 38.79 10.42
CA LEU A 905 -9.49 39.15 11.27
C LEU A 905 -9.58 40.65 11.54
N GLU A 906 -9.86 41.01 12.79
CA GLU A 906 -9.94 42.41 13.24
C GLU A 906 -8.81 42.71 14.20
N VAL A 907 -7.94 43.67 13.89
CA VAL A 907 -6.83 44.09 14.76
C VAL A 907 -7.30 45.20 15.69
N HIS A 908 -7.08 45.06 17.00
CA HIS A 908 -7.52 46.02 18.01
C HIS A 908 -6.77 47.37 17.87
N PRO A 909 -7.49 48.52 17.77
CA PRO A 909 -6.86 49.83 17.73
C PRO A 909 -6.16 50.14 19.07
N GLY A 910 -4.85 50.38 19.05
CA GLY A 910 -4.07 50.77 20.24
C GLY A 910 -3.22 49.67 20.87
N CYS A 911 -3.15 48.48 20.27
CA CYS A 911 -2.26 47.44 20.76
C CYS A 911 -0.79 47.86 20.60
N THR A 912 -0.10 48.06 21.73
CA THR A 912 1.35 48.33 21.78
C THR A 912 2.04 47.08 22.32
N VAL A 913 2.44 46.19 21.42
CA VAL A 913 3.27 45.03 21.81
C VAL A 913 4.71 45.53 21.98
N PRO A 914 5.40 45.23 23.10
CA PRO A 914 6.78 45.64 23.30
C PRO A 914 7.67 45.10 22.17
N ALA A 915 8.56 45.95 21.66
CA ALA A 915 9.49 45.57 20.61
C ALA A 915 10.32 44.35 21.04
N SER A 916 10.37 43.32 20.20
CA SER A 916 11.25 42.18 20.42
C SER A 916 12.70 42.67 20.58
N PRO A 917 13.47 42.12 21.54
CA PRO A 917 14.90 42.41 21.59
C PRO A 917 15.54 41.96 20.27
N SER A 918 16.35 42.85 19.69
CA SER A 918 17.19 42.57 18.52
C SER A 918 18.17 41.42 18.86
N PRO A 919 18.61 40.62 17.86
CA PRO A 919 19.32 39.35 18.07
C PRO A 919 20.57 39.44 18.95
#